data_AF-A0A484L686-F1
#
_entry.id   AF-A0A484L686-F1
#
_cell.length_a   1.000
_cell.length_b   1.000
_cell.length_c   1.000
_cell.angle_alpha   90.00
_cell.angle_beta   90.00
_cell.angle_gamma   90.00
#
_symmetry.space_group_name_H-M   'P 1'
#
loop_
_entity.id
_entity.type
_entity.pdbx_description
1 polymer ?
#
loop_
_entity_poly.entity_id
_entity_poly.type
_entity_poly.pdbx_seq_one_letter_code
_entity_poly.pdbx_strand_id
1 'polypeptide(L)'
;MTIPGNREVAASQPPPPGRRCPWLVYYHGKGYKKQSFCYDITGPSPVKTHIKSIPVLRDKKVLSCAHGRLVLYDYNAKSLSLCNSTTFDNTLILPDLHHLWNHKIDSCVLLLLPPGGNLTLLIFLEELPSIMLCGVGETKWSEISYGKYLEPFFVEELHTIARENGSPLFFRRAVGFGGKVYAQLGADWLDGFCYSMMSIEIVEEGAAEFGLVLRTVNGPADMRSGCFTPYINVYMLESCGELFLIHFSSGALVFEVYRMNFDTMAWERMKSIKDATFFIGENYCFSCPTSGSGDRIYFTRRKDHRLYCYNMEDGSVVMSSPRPAIPTPWPSPPIWMMPQLTLSIKQESEHINHDCNINNQRRRSIVISKMELSEKTDGCIQLCDLPYDLLEHFSKHLIAIDYMNFRATSKISQSVCPPINWRIALSGVEKNDCFTSPLLMFPDRHESVYKFLDPSVNCNGNNYYFMRMPDSFGSHIIRYCNEGWVLLSKSGSGVNLYNPFKRDIITYNYSHTRIEDCLFFVGKPPGSMHPICIDFCDGIHVFVSINFEPGEDWSRDELTSEKNFDAAMQTSPVLFNDAFYYLDKMGRLGYLEIDLQLVNIRWEVLEKPQRPADLKFFSHNFLVECGGELISVFLGRAGKWVYVYKLNNNHQAWEKVSNLGGYDLYLNPTSSSAMPSSSGGNRIYFPLLRGTNIVYFSMETGKWHFSGSQQDSSSHLYGTRWYPNSCWIKPCW
;
A
#
# COMPACT_ATOMS: atom_id res chain seq x y z
N MET A 1 -11.09 -36.32 -17.29
CA MET A 1 -11.91 -35.95 -16.11
C MET A 1 -12.63 -34.66 -16.41
N THR A 2 -13.94 -34.73 -16.48
CA THR A 2 -14.87 -33.63 -16.76
C THR A 2 -14.85 -32.60 -15.63
N ILE A 3 -14.60 -31.34 -15.99
CA ILE A 3 -14.65 -30.16 -15.12
C ILE A 3 -16.10 -30.02 -14.60
N PRO A 4 -16.34 -29.84 -13.29
CA PRO A 4 -17.69 -29.63 -12.80
C PRO A 4 -18.21 -28.27 -13.30
N GLY A 5 -19.31 -28.32 -14.03
CA GLY A 5 -19.93 -27.16 -14.66
C GLY A 5 -20.41 -26.11 -13.66
N ASN A 6 -20.03 -24.86 -13.90
CA ASN A 6 -20.71 -23.70 -13.34
C ASN A 6 -22.18 -23.75 -13.77
N ARG A 7 -23.10 -24.10 -12.87
CA ARG A 7 -24.54 -24.02 -13.12
C ARG A 7 -24.92 -22.56 -13.37
N GLU A 8 -25.20 -22.20 -14.63
CA GLU A 8 -25.97 -21.00 -14.96
C GLU A 8 -27.40 -21.20 -14.46
N VAL A 9 -27.74 -20.53 -13.36
CA VAL A 9 -29.13 -20.39 -12.93
C VAL A 9 -29.53 -18.94 -13.20
N ALA A 10 -30.44 -18.74 -14.16
CA ALA A 10 -31.15 -17.48 -14.35
C ALA A 10 -32.10 -17.25 -13.18
N ALA A 11 -31.56 -16.91 -12.01
CA ALA A 11 -32.34 -16.52 -10.84
C ALA A 11 -32.12 -15.03 -10.59
N SER A 12 -33.21 -14.26 -10.69
CA SER A 12 -33.33 -12.84 -10.33
C SER A 12 -33.05 -12.56 -8.84
N GLN A 13 -32.94 -13.61 -8.01
CA GLN A 13 -32.66 -13.49 -6.60
C GLN A 13 -31.19 -13.17 -6.30
N PRO A 14 -30.92 -12.32 -5.29
CA PRO A 14 -29.58 -11.99 -4.83
C PRO A 14 -28.82 -13.25 -4.37
N PRO A 15 -27.47 -13.25 -4.42
CA PRO A 15 -26.70 -14.31 -3.77
C PRO A 15 -27.05 -14.35 -2.27
N PRO A 16 -27.04 -15.54 -1.63
CA PRO A 16 -27.28 -15.61 -0.19
C PRO A 16 -26.30 -14.69 0.55
N PRO A 17 -26.77 -13.90 1.54
CA PRO A 17 -25.86 -13.08 2.33
C PRO A 17 -24.80 -14.01 2.92
N GLY A 18 -23.54 -13.74 2.59
CA GLY A 18 -22.43 -14.42 3.23
C GLY A 18 -22.42 -14.10 4.73
N ARG A 19 -21.51 -14.74 5.48
CA ARG A 19 -21.14 -14.27 6.83
C ARG A 19 -20.92 -12.76 6.80
N ARG A 20 -21.21 -12.05 7.90
CA ARG A 20 -21.09 -10.59 8.14
C ARG A 20 -19.91 -9.94 7.40
N CYS A 21 -20.01 -9.70 6.10
CA CYS A 21 -18.96 -9.22 5.22
C CYS A 21 -19.60 -8.69 3.93
N PRO A 22 -19.04 -7.62 3.34
CA PRO A 22 -19.54 -7.09 2.08
C PRO A 22 -19.24 -8.02 0.91
N TRP A 23 -20.06 -7.91 -0.13
CA TRP A 23 -19.79 -8.44 -1.45
C TRP A 23 -18.85 -7.51 -2.22
N LEU A 24 -17.88 -8.08 -2.94
CA LEU A 24 -17.15 -7.35 -3.98
C LEU A 24 -17.79 -7.67 -5.33
N VAL A 25 -18.33 -6.66 -5.99
CA VAL A 25 -19.15 -6.82 -7.19
C VAL A 25 -18.41 -6.31 -8.42
N TYR A 26 -18.23 -7.19 -9.41
CA TYR A 26 -17.66 -6.87 -10.71
C TYR A 26 -18.75 -6.79 -11.76
N TYR A 27 -18.78 -5.70 -12.53
CA TYR A 27 -19.67 -5.56 -13.68
C TYR A 27 -18.98 -6.06 -14.96
N HIS A 28 -19.70 -6.80 -15.79
CA HIS A 28 -19.18 -7.32 -17.05
C HIS A 28 -20.29 -7.56 -18.08
N GLY A 29 -19.87 -7.91 -19.31
CA GLY A 29 -20.75 -8.03 -20.46
C GLY A 29 -21.10 -6.67 -21.11
N LYS A 30 -21.68 -6.72 -22.31
CA LYS A 30 -22.10 -5.53 -23.06
C LYS A 30 -23.20 -4.78 -22.27
N GLY A 31 -22.96 -3.51 -21.94
CA GLY A 31 -23.87 -2.68 -21.15
C GLY A 31 -23.95 -3.04 -19.66
N TYR A 32 -22.87 -3.58 -19.07
CA TYR A 32 -22.84 -3.90 -17.61
C TYR A 32 -23.98 -4.82 -17.14
N LYS A 33 -24.55 -5.64 -18.05
CA LYS A 33 -25.76 -6.42 -17.79
C LYS A 33 -25.57 -7.62 -16.88
N LYS A 34 -24.32 -8.06 -16.67
CA LYS A 34 -23.97 -9.16 -15.76
C LYS A 34 -23.11 -8.64 -14.62
N GLN A 35 -23.30 -9.22 -13.45
CA GLN A 35 -22.56 -8.91 -12.23
C GLN A 35 -22.00 -10.19 -11.62
N SER A 36 -20.73 -10.17 -11.22
CA SER A 36 -20.11 -11.22 -10.40
C SER A 36 -20.02 -10.75 -8.96
N PHE A 37 -20.76 -11.41 -8.07
CA PHE A 37 -20.74 -11.15 -6.63
C PHE A 37 -19.73 -12.09 -5.96
N CYS A 38 -18.62 -11.54 -5.48
CA CYS A 38 -17.64 -12.25 -4.68
C CYS A 38 -17.98 -12.10 -3.19
N TYR A 39 -17.99 -13.20 -2.44
CA TYR A 39 -18.33 -13.24 -1.02
C TYR A 39 -17.39 -14.17 -0.25
N ASP A 40 -17.48 -14.13 1.09
CA ASP A 40 -16.55 -14.82 2.01
C ASP A 40 -15.09 -14.36 1.82
N ILE A 41 -14.91 -13.06 1.55
CA ILE A 41 -13.63 -12.45 1.19
C ILE A 41 -12.61 -12.50 2.33
N THR A 42 -13.10 -12.46 3.57
CA THR A 42 -12.29 -12.54 4.79
C THR A 42 -12.13 -13.96 5.31
N GLY A 43 -12.81 -14.94 4.71
CA GLY A 43 -12.84 -16.31 5.17
C GLY A 43 -11.53 -17.07 4.92
N PRO A 44 -11.27 -18.15 5.65
CA PRO A 44 -10.12 -19.04 5.40
C PRO A 44 -10.32 -19.88 4.12
N SER A 45 -11.55 -19.94 3.61
CA SER A 45 -11.91 -20.66 2.39
C SER A 45 -11.67 -19.78 1.15
N PRO A 46 -11.50 -20.38 -0.05
CA PRO A 46 -11.44 -19.62 -1.29
C PRO A 46 -12.66 -18.70 -1.45
N VAL A 47 -12.42 -17.46 -1.86
CA VAL A 47 -13.48 -16.50 -2.24
C VAL A 47 -14.44 -17.20 -3.20
N LYS A 48 -15.72 -17.18 -2.85
CA LYS A 48 -16.78 -17.77 -3.68
C LYS A 48 -17.40 -16.67 -4.53
N THR A 49 -17.83 -17.02 -5.74
CA THR A 49 -18.46 -16.06 -6.64
C THR A 49 -19.72 -16.60 -7.28
N HIS A 50 -20.73 -15.75 -7.34
CA HIS A 50 -21.95 -16.00 -8.11
C HIS A 50 -22.10 -14.96 -9.21
N ILE A 51 -22.26 -15.44 -10.44
CA ILE A 51 -22.62 -14.60 -11.58
C ILE A 51 -24.14 -14.46 -11.62
N LYS A 52 -24.63 -13.22 -11.68
CA LYS A 52 -26.03 -12.87 -11.73
C LYS A 52 -26.25 -11.79 -12.79
N SER A 53 -27.51 -11.58 -13.15
CA SER A 53 -27.93 -10.43 -13.97
C SER A 53 -29.13 -9.78 -13.27
N ILE A 54 -28.83 -8.94 -12.28
CA ILE A 54 -29.84 -8.28 -11.46
C ILE A 54 -30.40 -7.10 -12.26
N PRO A 55 -31.71 -7.09 -12.63
CA PRO A 55 -32.27 -6.08 -13.50
C PRO A 55 -32.05 -4.64 -13.02
N VAL A 56 -32.20 -4.39 -11.71
CA VAL A 56 -32.06 -3.07 -11.09
C VAL A 56 -30.64 -2.50 -11.19
N LEU A 57 -29.62 -3.36 -11.32
CA LEU A 57 -28.20 -2.95 -11.42
C LEU A 57 -27.69 -2.85 -12.87
N ARG A 58 -28.50 -3.21 -13.88
CA ARG A 58 -28.05 -3.18 -15.28
C ARG A 58 -27.91 -1.73 -15.74
N ASP A 59 -26.84 -1.44 -16.45
CA ASP A 59 -26.56 -0.11 -17.01
C ASP A 59 -26.46 1.02 -15.94
N LYS A 60 -26.40 0.68 -14.64
CA LYS A 60 -26.30 1.62 -13.51
C LYS A 60 -24.99 1.46 -12.74
N LYS A 61 -24.50 2.57 -12.17
CA LYS A 61 -23.37 2.61 -11.22
C LYS A 61 -23.89 2.77 -9.79
N VAL A 62 -23.27 2.08 -8.84
CA VAL A 62 -23.53 2.30 -7.41
C VAL A 62 -22.64 3.43 -6.92
N LEU A 63 -23.24 4.45 -6.31
CA LEU A 63 -22.55 5.62 -5.79
C LEU A 63 -22.31 5.55 -4.28
N SER A 64 -23.20 4.90 -3.53
CA SER A 64 -23.11 4.74 -2.08
C SER A 64 -23.94 3.55 -1.61
N CYS A 65 -23.55 2.96 -0.47
CA CYS A 65 -24.25 1.84 0.16
C CYS A 65 -24.30 2.04 1.69
N ALA A 66 -25.29 2.78 2.19
CA ALA A 66 -25.42 3.09 3.61
C ALA A 66 -26.84 2.87 4.11
N HIS A 67 -27.01 2.62 5.41
CA HIS A 67 -28.31 2.40 6.06
C HIS A 67 -29.20 1.35 5.35
N GLY A 68 -28.58 0.29 4.81
CA GLY A 68 -29.29 -0.76 4.07
C GLY A 68 -29.83 -0.35 2.70
N ARG A 69 -29.47 0.84 2.19
CA ARG A 69 -29.88 1.38 0.89
C ARG A 69 -28.69 1.47 -0.08
N LEU A 70 -28.97 1.30 -1.36
CA LEU A 70 -28.05 1.59 -2.46
C LEU A 70 -28.48 2.86 -3.19
N VAL A 71 -27.54 3.75 -3.44
CA VAL A 71 -27.71 4.89 -4.35
C VAL A 71 -27.21 4.47 -5.73
N LEU A 72 -28.10 4.48 -6.72
CA LEU A 72 -27.83 4.06 -8.09
C LEU A 72 -27.93 5.24 -9.04
N TYR A 73 -26.95 5.37 -9.94
CA TYR A 73 -26.95 6.31 -11.04
C TYR A 73 -27.09 5.59 -12.37
N ASP A 74 -28.12 5.93 -13.14
CA ASP A 74 -28.34 5.41 -14.48
C ASP A 74 -27.70 6.35 -15.51
N TYR A 75 -26.74 5.87 -16.30
CA TYR A 75 -26.06 6.71 -17.28
C TYR A 75 -26.93 7.05 -18.50
N ASN A 76 -27.88 6.16 -18.86
CA ASN A 76 -28.71 6.34 -20.04
C ASN A 76 -29.87 7.29 -19.73
N ALA A 77 -30.54 7.04 -18.60
CA ALA A 77 -31.62 7.89 -18.13
C ALA A 77 -31.11 9.16 -17.42
N LYS A 78 -29.82 9.20 -17.05
CA LYS A 78 -29.18 10.25 -16.25
C LYS A 78 -29.96 10.57 -14.97
N SER A 79 -30.51 9.53 -14.34
CA SER A 79 -31.36 9.63 -13.17
C SER A 79 -30.78 8.88 -11.97
N LEU A 80 -31.17 9.32 -10.77
CA LEU A 80 -30.79 8.68 -9.52
C LEU A 80 -31.95 7.84 -8.99
N SER A 81 -31.61 6.71 -8.36
CA SER A 81 -32.59 5.85 -7.72
C SER A 81 -32.02 5.23 -6.45
N LEU A 82 -32.91 4.93 -5.51
CA LEU A 82 -32.61 4.25 -4.25
C LEU A 82 -33.27 2.88 -4.24
N CYS A 83 -32.55 1.83 -3.84
CA CYS A 83 -33.16 0.51 -3.63
C CYS A 83 -32.60 -0.17 -2.38
N ASN A 84 -33.22 -1.28 -1.95
CA ASN A 84 -32.69 -2.08 -0.85
C ASN A 84 -31.37 -2.75 -1.23
N SER A 85 -30.37 -2.69 -0.35
CA SER A 85 -29.02 -3.25 -0.58
C SER A 85 -28.93 -4.79 -0.59
N THR A 86 -29.96 -5.47 -0.07
CA THR A 86 -30.00 -6.93 0.07
C THR A 86 -30.91 -7.55 -0.97
N THR A 87 -32.16 -7.08 -1.03
CA THR A 87 -33.20 -7.64 -1.89
C THR A 87 -33.24 -7.00 -3.27
N PHE A 88 -32.63 -5.80 -3.42
CA PHE A 88 -32.69 -4.97 -4.63
C PHE A 88 -34.12 -4.58 -5.04
N ASP A 89 -35.08 -4.66 -4.13
CA ASP A 89 -36.46 -4.25 -4.32
C ASP A 89 -36.70 -2.78 -3.91
N ASN A 90 -37.97 -2.36 -3.94
CA ASN A 90 -38.43 -1.05 -3.47
C ASN A 90 -37.63 0.11 -4.08
N THR A 91 -37.46 0.06 -5.40
CA THR A 91 -36.72 1.09 -6.12
C THR A 91 -37.53 2.39 -6.14
N LEU A 92 -37.02 3.41 -5.48
CA LEU A 92 -37.53 4.77 -5.51
C LEU A 92 -36.71 5.56 -6.53
N ILE A 93 -37.37 6.16 -7.53
CA ILE A 93 -36.73 7.07 -8.47
C ILE A 93 -36.72 8.46 -7.83
N LEU A 94 -35.55 9.10 -7.80
CA LEU A 94 -35.39 10.45 -7.27
C LEU A 94 -35.71 11.49 -8.35
N PRO A 95 -36.05 12.73 -7.96
CA PRO A 95 -36.32 13.81 -8.91
C PRO A 95 -35.13 14.07 -9.83
N ASP A 96 -35.39 14.55 -11.05
CA ASP A 96 -34.34 14.80 -12.04
C ASP A 96 -33.42 15.98 -11.66
N LEU A 97 -32.15 15.88 -12.05
CA LEU A 97 -31.08 16.86 -11.85
C LEU A 97 -30.44 17.29 -13.19
N HIS A 98 -31.26 17.50 -14.22
CA HIS A 98 -30.82 17.90 -15.57
C HIS A 98 -29.76 19.01 -15.63
N HIS A 99 -29.90 20.03 -14.79
CA HIS A 99 -29.01 21.19 -14.76
C HIS A 99 -27.61 20.89 -14.23
N LEU A 100 -27.41 19.74 -13.55
CA LEU A 100 -26.14 19.35 -12.92
C LEU A 100 -25.44 18.20 -13.64
N TRP A 101 -25.95 17.74 -14.79
CA TRP A 101 -25.38 16.62 -15.53
C TRP A 101 -23.97 16.84 -16.09
N ASN A 102 -23.51 18.09 -16.15
CA ASN A 102 -22.15 18.40 -16.56
C ASN A 102 -21.15 18.20 -15.41
N HIS A 103 -21.63 18.09 -14.16
CA HIS A 103 -20.80 17.85 -13.00
C HIS A 103 -20.75 16.36 -12.68
N LYS A 104 -19.56 15.90 -12.27
CA LYS A 104 -19.37 14.53 -11.80
C LYS A 104 -19.70 14.43 -10.32
N ILE A 105 -20.42 13.38 -9.94
CA ILE A 105 -20.71 13.11 -8.53
C ILE A 105 -19.44 12.56 -7.87
N ASP A 106 -18.98 13.27 -6.83
CA ASP A 106 -17.85 12.84 -6.01
C ASP A 106 -18.32 11.84 -4.93
N SER A 107 -19.24 12.27 -4.07
CA SER A 107 -19.72 11.45 -2.94
C SER A 107 -21.21 11.65 -2.64
N CYS A 108 -21.83 10.59 -2.11
CA CYS A 108 -23.23 10.57 -1.70
C CYS A 108 -23.33 10.11 -0.25
N VAL A 109 -23.91 10.96 0.60
CA VAL A 109 -24.09 10.70 2.04
C VAL A 109 -25.57 10.55 2.32
N LEU A 110 -25.95 9.47 3.00
CA LEU A 110 -27.29 9.30 3.57
C LEU A 110 -27.20 9.72 5.03
N LEU A 111 -27.99 10.71 5.43
CA LEU A 111 -27.98 11.27 6.78
C LEU A 111 -29.41 11.38 7.30
N LEU A 112 -29.62 11.18 8.60
CA LEU A 112 -30.90 11.48 9.25
C LEU A 112 -30.86 12.93 9.71
N LEU A 113 -31.63 13.80 9.04
CA LEU A 113 -31.69 15.22 9.39
C LEU A 113 -32.86 15.50 10.36
N PRO A 114 -32.69 16.43 11.32
CA PRO A 114 -33.80 17.02 12.06
C PRO A 114 -34.63 17.97 11.17
N PRO A 115 -35.92 18.22 11.49
CA PRO A 115 -36.76 17.56 12.49
C PRO A 115 -37.46 16.31 11.93
N GLY A 116 -37.59 15.26 12.77
CA GLY A 116 -38.35 14.05 12.44
C GLY A 116 -37.52 12.84 11.99
N GLY A 117 -36.21 12.98 11.78
CA GLY A 117 -35.33 11.86 11.46
C GLY A 117 -35.60 11.28 10.07
N ASN A 118 -36.03 12.12 9.13
CA ASN A 118 -36.18 11.70 7.73
C ASN A 118 -34.79 11.41 7.15
N LEU A 119 -34.67 10.28 6.46
CA LEU A 119 -33.45 9.93 5.74
C LEU A 119 -33.33 10.85 4.54
N THR A 120 -32.27 11.64 4.48
CA THR A 120 -31.99 12.60 3.41
C THR A 120 -30.73 12.17 2.67
N LEU A 121 -30.80 12.21 1.34
CA LEU A 121 -29.65 12.01 0.48
C LEU A 121 -28.99 13.36 0.21
N LEU A 122 -27.69 13.44 0.51
CA LEU A 122 -26.83 14.56 0.18
C LEU A 122 -25.91 14.16 -0.96
N ILE A 123 -25.76 15.04 -1.95
CA ILE A 123 -24.86 14.85 -3.09
C ILE A 123 -23.85 15.98 -3.12
N PHE A 124 -22.58 15.57 -3.23
CA PHE A 124 -21.43 16.43 -3.43
C PHE A 124 -20.93 16.25 -4.87
N LEU A 125 -20.77 17.37 -5.57
CA LEU A 125 -20.42 17.41 -7.00
C LEU A 125 -19.04 18.04 -7.17
N GLU A 126 -18.25 17.49 -8.11
CA GLU A 126 -16.97 18.06 -8.53
C GLU A 126 -17.21 19.44 -9.17
N GLU A 127 -16.32 20.40 -8.88
CA GLU A 127 -16.36 21.77 -9.41
C GLU A 127 -17.60 22.61 -9.07
N LEU A 128 -18.48 22.13 -8.20
CA LEU A 128 -19.70 22.85 -7.82
C LEU A 128 -19.71 23.15 -6.31
N PRO A 129 -19.65 24.43 -5.90
CA PRO A 129 -19.68 24.82 -4.50
C PRO A 129 -21.10 24.79 -3.89
N SER A 130 -21.83 23.69 -4.12
CA SER A 130 -23.20 23.47 -3.63
C SER A 130 -23.41 22.05 -3.11
N ILE A 131 -24.24 21.91 -2.07
CA ILE A 131 -24.72 20.61 -1.55
C ILE A 131 -26.17 20.44 -2.02
N MET A 132 -26.45 19.33 -2.69
CA MET A 132 -27.82 18.97 -3.08
C MET A 132 -28.43 18.02 -2.06
N LEU A 133 -29.66 18.32 -1.61
CA LEU A 133 -30.38 17.55 -0.61
C LEU A 133 -31.72 17.07 -1.17
N CYS A 134 -32.07 15.82 -0.89
CA CYS A 134 -33.39 15.29 -1.18
C CYS A 134 -33.81 14.32 -0.08
N GLY A 135 -34.90 14.63 0.62
CA GLY A 135 -35.52 13.69 1.54
C GLY A 135 -36.03 12.46 0.80
N VAL A 136 -35.84 11.28 1.37
CA VAL A 136 -36.33 10.03 0.75
C VAL A 136 -37.85 10.07 0.68
N GLY A 137 -38.40 10.19 -0.53
CA GLY A 137 -39.84 10.30 -0.80
C GLY A 137 -40.28 11.71 -1.21
N GLU A 138 -39.40 12.70 -1.15
CA GLU A 138 -39.67 14.04 -1.65
C GLU A 138 -39.58 14.11 -3.18
N THR A 139 -40.25 15.12 -3.74
CA THR A 139 -40.38 15.31 -5.20
C THR A 139 -39.48 16.41 -5.75
N LYS A 140 -38.72 17.10 -4.89
CA LYS A 140 -37.84 18.20 -5.27
C LYS A 140 -36.50 18.10 -4.55
N TRP A 141 -35.49 18.73 -5.14
CA TRP A 141 -34.18 18.92 -4.54
C TRP A 141 -34.11 20.30 -3.89
N SER A 142 -33.44 20.37 -2.74
CA SER A 142 -32.96 21.62 -2.15
C SER A 142 -31.47 21.77 -2.46
N GLU A 143 -31.03 22.99 -2.73
CA GLU A 143 -29.63 23.33 -2.97
C GLU A 143 -29.14 24.30 -1.89
N ILE A 144 -27.97 24.01 -1.32
CA ILE A 144 -27.28 24.94 -0.44
C ILE A 144 -25.96 25.34 -1.07
N SER A 145 -25.89 26.55 -1.62
CA SER A 145 -24.62 27.11 -2.10
C SER A 145 -23.78 27.55 -0.91
N TYR A 146 -22.58 26.99 -0.81
CA TYR A 146 -21.69 27.20 0.34
C TYR A 146 -20.57 28.21 0.12
N GLY A 147 -20.49 28.84 -1.06
CA GLY A 147 -19.43 29.81 -1.37
C GLY A 147 -19.30 30.92 -0.32
N LYS A 148 -20.42 31.54 0.07
CA LYS A 148 -20.45 32.59 1.12
C LYS A 148 -19.99 32.09 2.50
N TYR A 149 -20.23 30.82 2.81
CA TYR A 149 -19.84 30.23 4.09
C TYR A 149 -18.35 29.93 4.15
N LEU A 150 -17.68 29.85 3.00
CA LEU A 150 -16.24 29.62 2.91
C LEU A 150 -15.41 30.91 3.06
N GLU A 151 -16.01 32.09 2.83
CA GLU A 151 -15.34 33.41 2.92
C GLU A 151 -14.44 33.58 4.17
N PRO A 152 -14.89 33.21 5.40
CA PRO A 152 -14.08 33.38 6.61
C PRO A 152 -12.82 32.48 6.67
N PHE A 153 -12.72 31.46 5.83
CA PHE A 153 -11.64 30.46 5.86
C PHE A 153 -10.57 30.68 4.78
N PHE A 154 -10.77 31.66 3.89
CA PHE A 154 -9.81 31.96 2.85
C PHE A 154 -8.73 32.92 3.33
N VAL A 155 -7.50 32.61 2.95
CA VAL A 155 -6.37 33.55 2.97
C VAL A 155 -6.34 34.27 1.62
N GLU A 156 -5.93 35.54 1.59
CA GLU A 156 -5.89 36.39 0.40
C GLU A 156 -5.18 35.73 -0.80
N GLU A 157 -4.11 34.98 -0.56
CA GLU A 157 -3.40 34.17 -1.57
C GLU A 157 -4.28 33.14 -2.28
N LEU A 158 -5.15 32.43 -1.57
CA LEU A 158 -6.01 31.39 -2.18
C LEU A 158 -7.11 31.98 -3.04
N HIS A 159 -7.61 33.15 -2.66
CA HIS A 159 -8.53 33.89 -3.53
C HIS A 159 -7.86 34.31 -4.84
N THR A 160 -6.56 34.60 -4.81
CA THR A 160 -5.78 34.92 -6.02
C THR A 160 -5.57 33.66 -6.86
N ILE A 161 -5.10 32.56 -6.25
CA ILE A 161 -4.84 31.29 -6.97
C ILE A 161 -6.14 30.70 -7.56
N ALA A 162 -7.25 30.71 -6.81
CA ALA A 162 -8.53 30.23 -7.31
C ALA A 162 -9.08 31.10 -8.45
N ARG A 163 -8.84 32.42 -8.42
CA ARG A 163 -9.20 33.33 -9.52
C ARG A 163 -8.34 33.13 -10.75
N GLU A 164 -7.04 32.90 -10.58
CA GLU A 164 -6.09 32.67 -11.68
C GLU A 164 -6.32 31.33 -12.38
N ASN A 165 -6.63 30.27 -11.62
CA ASN A 165 -6.84 28.92 -12.15
C ASN A 165 -8.29 28.65 -12.61
N GLY A 166 -9.25 29.51 -12.28
CA GLY A 166 -10.62 29.43 -12.79
C GLY A 166 -11.48 28.25 -12.30
N SER A 167 -11.05 27.51 -11.27
CA SER A 167 -11.83 26.40 -10.67
C SER A 167 -12.11 26.64 -9.17
N PRO A 168 -13.38 26.50 -8.72
CA PRO A 168 -13.78 26.78 -7.35
C PRO A 168 -13.35 25.69 -6.37
N LEU A 169 -13.27 26.03 -5.07
CA LEU A 169 -13.16 25.01 -4.03
C LEU A 169 -14.49 24.25 -3.88
N PHE A 170 -14.42 22.93 -3.76
CA PHE A 170 -15.58 22.08 -3.52
C PHE A 170 -15.29 20.99 -2.49
N PHE A 171 -16.37 20.50 -1.87
CA PHE A 171 -16.28 19.40 -0.91
C PHE A 171 -16.24 18.07 -1.62
N ARG A 172 -15.41 17.17 -1.09
CA ARG A 172 -15.25 15.81 -1.59
C ARG A 172 -14.99 14.80 -0.49
N ARG A 173 -15.16 13.52 -0.82
CA ARG A 173 -14.99 12.36 0.07
C ARG A 173 -15.76 12.51 1.38
N ALA A 174 -17.00 12.98 1.27
CA ALA A 174 -17.85 13.26 2.42
C ALA A 174 -18.30 11.97 3.14
N VAL A 175 -18.37 12.02 4.47
CA VAL A 175 -18.91 10.95 5.32
C VAL A 175 -19.85 11.52 6.37
N GLY A 176 -20.97 10.83 6.62
CA GLY A 176 -21.89 11.19 7.71
C GLY A 176 -21.42 10.59 9.04
N PHE A 177 -21.40 11.39 10.10
CA PHE A 177 -21.06 10.94 11.46
C PHE A 177 -21.75 11.82 12.50
N GLY A 178 -22.44 11.19 13.47
CA GLY A 178 -23.04 11.92 14.60
C GLY A 178 -24.03 13.02 14.21
N GLY A 179 -24.75 12.85 13.09
CA GLY A 179 -25.69 13.87 12.56
C GLY A 179 -25.02 15.03 11.81
N LYS A 180 -23.69 14.99 11.63
CA LYS A 180 -22.93 15.95 10.83
C LYS A 180 -22.31 15.26 9.63
N VAL A 181 -21.77 16.06 8.70
CA VAL A 181 -20.96 15.57 7.59
C VAL A 181 -19.52 16.02 7.79
N TYR A 182 -18.58 15.13 7.53
CA TYR A 182 -17.15 15.45 7.50
C TYR A 182 -16.68 15.30 6.06
N ALA A 183 -16.07 16.35 5.50
CA ALA A 183 -15.65 16.38 4.11
C ALA A 183 -14.28 17.06 3.94
N GLN A 184 -13.61 16.74 2.85
CA GLN A 184 -12.39 17.42 2.43
C GLN A 184 -12.76 18.57 1.51
N LEU A 185 -12.21 19.75 1.75
CA LEU A 185 -12.28 20.88 0.83
C LEU A 185 -11.07 20.81 -0.11
N GLY A 186 -11.28 20.89 -1.42
CA GLY A 186 -10.21 20.85 -2.43
C GLY A 186 -10.61 21.51 -3.75
N ALA A 187 -9.74 21.40 -4.76
CA ALA A 187 -9.97 21.84 -6.15
C ALA A 187 -9.32 20.86 -7.15
N ASP A 188 -9.57 21.02 -8.46
CA ASP A 188 -9.04 20.13 -9.50
C ASP A 188 -7.61 20.46 -9.91
N TRP A 189 -7.25 21.75 -9.97
CA TRP A 189 -5.86 22.20 -10.18
C TRP A 189 -4.95 21.81 -9.01
N LEU A 190 -5.55 21.34 -7.93
CA LEU A 190 -4.86 20.73 -6.82
C LEU A 190 -4.63 19.22 -7.02
N ASP A 191 -4.92 18.60 -8.17
CA ASP A 191 -4.54 17.19 -8.49
C ASP A 191 -4.81 16.16 -7.35
N GLY A 192 -5.86 16.38 -6.55
CA GLY A 192 -6.16 15.58 -5.35
C GLY A 192 -5.67 16.11 -3.99
N PHE A 193 -5.08 17.31 -3.86
CA PHE A 193 -4.70 17.95 -2.58
C PHE A 193 -5.94 18.37 -1.78
N CYS A 194 -6.03 17.92 -0.53
CA CYS A 194 -7.01 18.44 0.42
C CYS A 194 -6.50 19.76 0.98
N TYR A 195 -7.23 20.86 0.78
CA TYR A 195 -6.91 22.15 1.38
C TYR A 195 -7.17 22.13 2.89
N SER A 196 -8.34 21.67 3.30
CA SER A 196 -8.73 21.58 4.70
C SER A 196 -9.80 20.51 4.88
N MET A 197 -9.87 19.92 6.06
CA MET A 197 -11.02 19.09 6.43
C MET A 197 -12.03 19.93 7.18
N MET A 198 -13.30 19.72 6.89
CA MET A 198 -14.39 20.47 7.51
C MET A 198 -15.44 19.54 8.10
N SER A 199 -15.94 19.92 9.27
CA SER A 199 -17.23 19.44 9.76
C SER A 199 -18.31 20.40 9.25
N ILE A 200 -19.34 19.82 8.66
CA ILE A 200 -20.48 20.49 8.03
C ILE A 200 -21.71 20.07 8.82
N GLU A 201 -22.32 21.03 9.48
CA GLU A 201 -23.59 20.87 10.16
C GLU A 201 -24.67 21.60 9.37
N ILE A 202 -25.71 20.85 9.00
CA ILE A 202 -26.84 21.38 8.24
C ILE A 202 -27.89 21.81 9.24
N VAL A 203 -28.24 23.09 9.20
CA VAL A 203 -29.18 23.72 10.12
C VAL A 203 -30.40 24.19 9.36
N GLU A 204 -31.56 24.25 10.02
CA GLU A 204 -32.78 24.78 9.44
C GLU A 204 -32.85 26.30 9.67
N GLU A 205 -32.89 27.09 8.60
CA GLU A 205 -32.97 28.56 8.62
C GLU A 205 -34.41 29.04 8.30
N GLY A 206 -35.42 28.40 8.88
CA GLY A 206 -36.84 28.73 8.69
C GLY A 206 -37.62 27.61 8.00
N ALA A 207 -38.89 27.85 7.63
CA ALA A 207 -39.86 26.81 7.29
C ALA A 207 -39.59 26.01 5.97
N ALA A 208 -38.47 26.24 5.28
CA ALA A 208 -38.06 25.49 4.08
C ALA A 208 -36.61 25.76 3.63
N GLU A 209 -35.80 26.47 4.41
CA GLU A 209 -34.43 26.84 4.03
C GLU A 209 -33.41 26.12 4.91
N PHE A 210 -32.34 25.64 4.28
CA PHE A 210 -31.24 25.00 4.98
C PHE A 210 -30.01 25.91 4.95
N GLY A 211 -29.41 26.11 6.12
CA GLY A 211 -28.14 26.78 6.31
C GLY A 211 -27.00 25.79 6.60
N LEU A 212 -25.78 26.33 6.70
CA LEU A 212 -24.58 25.57 7.02
C LEU A 212 -23.81 26.21 8.16
N VAL A 213 -23.36 25.37 9.08
CA VAL A 213 -22.31 25.72 10.05
C VAL A 213 -21.06 24.92 9.68
N LEU A 214 -20.04 25.63 9.20
CA LEU A 214 -18.75 25.06 8.85
C LEU A 214 -17.76 25.24 9.99
N ARG A 215 -16.98 24.20 10.31
CA ARG A 215 -15.85 24.29 11.23
C ARG A 215 -14.66 23.54 10.66
N THR A 216 -13.48 24.12 10.78
CA THR A 216 -12.23 23.45 10.40
C THR A 216 -11.92 22.31 11.36
N VAL A 217 -11.47 21.20 10.79
CA VAL A 217 -10.97 20.05 11.51
C VAL A 217 -9.51 19.93 11.16
N ASN A 218 -8.64 20.06 12.18
CA ASN A 218 -7.21 19.96 11.96
C ASN A 218 -6.85 18.59 11.39
N GLY A 219 -5.88 18.55 10.48
CA GLY A 219 -5.23 17.30 10.06
C GLY A 219 -4.43 16.67 11.21
N PRO A 220 -3.95 15.43 11.04
CA PRO A 220 -3.00 14.82 11.97
C PRO A 220 -1.80 15.75 12.25
N ALA A 221 -1.33 15.77 13.49
CA ALA A 221 -0.30 16.73 13.94
C ALA A 221 1.02 16.65 13.15
N ASP A 222 1.36 15.47 12.64
CA ASP A 222 2.51 15.21 11.77
C ASP A 222 2.38 15.88 10.37
N MET A 223 1.25 16.52 10.09
CA MET A 223 0.85 17.00 8.77
C MET A 223 0.57 18.52 8.75
N ARG A 224 1.09 19.27 9.74
CA ARG A 224 0.83 20.71 9.95
C ARG A 224 1.35 21.67 8.88
N SER A 225 1.79 21.19 7.72
CA SER A 225 2.17 22.03 6.58
C SER A 225 1.32 21.65 5.38
N GLY A 226 0.86 22.64 4.59
CA GLY A 226 -0.08 22.50 3.46
C GLY A 226 0.40 21.67 2.25
N CYS A 227 1.21 20.63 2.48
CA CYS A 227 1.76 19.71 1.49
C CYS A 227 1.11 18.32 1.64
N PHE A 228 -0.02 18.11 0.97
CA PHE A 228 -0.65 16.78 0.85
C PHE A 228 -0.29 16.14 -0.48
N THR A 229 0.90 15.55 -0.65
CA THR A 229 1.36 14.94 -1.92
C THR A 229 0.23 14.26 -2.72
N PRO A 230 0.12 14.47 -4.05
CA PRO A 230 -1.04 14.05 -4.88
C PRO A 230 -1.27 12.52 -4.92
N TYR A 231 -0.36 11.75 -4.31
CA TYR A 231 -0.39 10.29 -4.24
C TYR A 231 -0.93 9.71 -2.94
N ILE A 232 -1.28 10.55 -1.95
CA ILE A 232 -1.95 10.10 -0.73
C ILE A 232 -3.46 10.20 -0.93
N ASN A 233 -4.10 9.04 -1.08
CA ASN A 233 -5.56 8.99 -1.06
C ASN A 233 -6.04 9.01 0.39
N VAL A 234 -6.80 10.03 0.75
CA VAL A 234 -7.37 10.20 2.09
C VAL A 234 -8.83 9.75 2.08
N TYR A 235 -9.19 8.74 2.86
CA TYR A 235 -10.56 8.26 3.00
C TYR A 235 -11.07 8.54 4.41
N MET A 236 -12.36 8.77 4.57
CA MET A 236 -13.01 8.85 5.86
C MET A 236 -14.06 7.76 5.99
N LEU A 237 -14.23 7.25 7.21
CA LEU A 237 -15.09 6.10 7.48
C LEU A 237 -15.65 6.21 8.90
N GLU A 238 -16.96 6.00 9.04
CA GLU A 238 -17.57 5.70 10.33
C GLU A 238 -17.47 4.19 10.62
N SER A 239 -17.08 3.84 11.84
CA SER A 239 -17.09 2.47 12.32
C SER A 239 -17.39 2.42 13.81
N CYS A 240 -18.47 1.72 14.18
CA CYS A 240 -18.85 1.46 15.56
C CYS A 240 -18.98 2.72 16.43
N GLY A 241 -19.49 3.82 15.85
CA GLY A 241 -19.64 5.09 16.56
C GLY A 241 -18.34 5.89 16.68
N GLU A 242 -17.29 5.51 15.96
CA GLU A 242 -16.04 6.26 15.86
C GLU A 242 -15.78 6.72 14.43
N LEU A 243 -15.09 7.85 14.28
CA LEU A 243 -14.72 8.41 12.98
C LEU A 243 -13.23 8.13 12.71
N PHE A 244 -12.95 7.51 11.57
CA PHE A 244 -11.61 7.16 11.13
C PHE A 244 -11.22 7.94 9.87
N LEU A 245 -9.93 8.29 9.80
CA LEU A 245 -9.24 8.84 8.64
C LEU A 245 -8.19 7.84 8.19
N ILE A 246 -8.22 7.47 6.91
CA ILE A 246 -7.36 6.45 6.33
C ILE A 246 -6.53 7.10 5.23
N HIS A 247 -5.22 7.15 5.42
CA HIS A 247 -4.28 7.63 4.42
C HIS A 247 -3.70 6.44 3.67
N PHE A 248 -3.74 6.51 2.35
CA PHE A 248 -3.17 5.51 1.47
C PHE A 248 -2.11 6.14 0.57
N SER A 249 -0.84 5.88 0.88
CA SER A 249 0.27 6.23 0.00
C SER A 249 0.29 5.24 -1.15
N SER A 250 -0.22 5.65 -2.32
CA SER A 250 -0.41 4.75 -3.46
C SER A 250 0.91 4.30 -4.10
N GLY A 251 1.96 5.11 -4.04
CA GLY A 251 3.31 4.75 -4.48
C GLY A 251 3.95 3.71 -3.57
N ALA A 252 3.92 3.96 -2.26
CA ALA A 252 4.47 3.04 -1.27
C ALA A 252 3.52 1.89 -0.91
N LEU A 253 2.28 1.84 -1.40
CA LEU A 253 1.21 0.91 -0.99
C LEU A 253 1.07 0.73 0.53
N VAL A 254 1.25 1.81 1.28
CA VAL A 254 1.16 1.82 2.74
C VAL A 254 -0.11 2.53 3.18
N PHE A 255 -0.79 1.94 4.17
CA PHE A 255 -1.89 2.59 4.87
C PHE A 255 -1.45 3.11 6.24
N GLU A 256 -1.98 4.27 6.59
CA GLU A 256 -2.01 4.80 7.95
C GLU A 256 -3.46 5.08 8.34
N VAL A 257 -3.82 4.73 9.57
CA VAL A 257 -5.18 4.88 10.08
C VAL A 257 -5.14 5.78 11.30
N TYR A 258 -6.04 6.74 11.34
CA TYR A 258 -6.22 7.67 12.45
C TYR A 258 -7.66 7.63 12.93
N ARG A 259 -7.84 7.86 14.22
CA ARG A 259 -9.13 7.95 14.91
C ARG A 259 -9.34 9.38 15.39
N MET A 260 -10.53 9.94 15.22
CA MET A 260 -10.86 11.26 15.76
C MET A 260 -11.10 11.17 17.26
N ASN A 261 -10.36 11.98 18.03
CA ASN A 261 -10.69 12.27 19.42
C ASN A 261 -11.53 13.55 19.45
N PHE A 262 -12.83 13.42 19.74
CA PHE A 262 -13.75 14.56 19.76
C PHE A 262 -13.59 15.48 20.97
N ASP A 263 -12.98 15.01 22.06
CA ASP A 263 -12.70 15.84 23.24
C ASP A 263 -11.60 16.86 22.93
N THR A 264 -10.60 16.45 22.15
CA THR A 264 -9.45 17.29 21.78
C THR A 264 -9.52 17.85 20.35
N MET A 265 -10.48 17.37 19.54
CA MET A 265 -10.58 17.63 18.10
C MET A 265 -9.27 17.35 17.34
N ALA A 266 -8.62 16.24 17.69
CA ALA A 266 -7.34 15.81 17.13
C ALA A 266 -7.39 14.37 16.63
N TRP A 267 -6.60 14.08 15.59
CA TRP A 267 -6.45 12.74 15.04
C TRP A 267 -5.36 11.95 15.78
N GLU A 268 -5.74 10.80 16.32
CA GLU A 268 -4.86 9.86 16.99
C GLU A 268 -4.47 8.72 16.04
N ARG A 269 -3.17 8.50 15.83
CA ARG A 269 -2.67 7.43 14.96
C ARG A 269 -2.94 6.07 15.60
N MET A 270 -3.60 5.19 14.86
CA MET A 270 -3.96 3.84 15.29
C MET A 270 -2.89 2.83 14.86
N LYS A 271 -2.39 2.02 15.81
CA LYS A 271 -1.52 0.87 15.50
C LYS A 271 -2.31 -0.37 15.07
N SER A 272 -3.57 -0.45 15.46
CA SER A 272 -4.45 -1.60 15.29
C SER A 272 -5.90 -1.11 15.34
N ILE A 273 -6.74 -1.68 14.46
CA ILE A 273 -8.20 -1.59 14.44
C ILE A 273 -8.85 -2.84 15.06
N LYS A 274 -8.04 -3.77 15.61
CA LYS A 274 -8.37 -4.96 16.42
C LYS A 274 -9.48 -5.84 15.85
N ASP A 275 -10.73 -5.48 16.12
CA ASP A 275 -11.92 -6.28 15.81
C ASP A 275 -12.63 -5.80 14.53
N ALA A 276 -12.07 -4.82 13.82
CA ALA A 276 -12.61 -4.31 12.58
C ALA A 276 -11.79 -4.74 11.35
N THR A 277 -12.46 -4.84 10.22
CA THR A 277 -11.85 -4.93 8.89
C THR A 277 -12.40 -3.79 8.05
N PHE A 278 -11.51 -3.06 7.39
CA PHE A 278 -11.90 -1.94 6.51
C PHE A 278 -11.89 -2.38 5.04
N PHE A 279 -12.84 -1.86 4.27
CA PHE A 279 -13.02 -2.12 2.86
C PHE A 279 -13.04 -0.79 2.12
N ILE A 280 -12.05 -0.57 1.27
CA ILE A 280 -11.84 0.70 0.56
C ILE A 280 -12.26 0.51 -0.90
N GLY A 281 -13.29 1.25 -1.30
CA GLY A 281 -13.75 1.37 -2.68
C GLY A 281 -13.23 2.64 -3.34
N GLU A 282 -13.69 2.89 -4.56
CA GLU A 282 -13.33 4.11 -5.29
C GLU A 282 -13.98 5.36 -4.68
N ASN A 283 -15.27 5.29 -4.33
CA ASN A 283 -16.05 6.45 -3.88
C ASN A 283 -16.43 6.41 -2.39
N TYR A 284 -16.35 5.25 -1.74
CA TYR A 284 -16.72 5.09 -0.33
C TYR A 284 -15.97 3.93 0.33
N CYS A 285 -16.00 3.92 1.65
CA CYS A 285 -15.41 2.89 2.49
C CYS A 285 -16.46 2.25 3.40
N PHE A 286 -16.19 1.03 3.86
CA PHE A 286 -16.97 0.38 4.93
C PHE A 286 -16.07 -0.27 5.95
N SER A 287 -16.62 -0.45 7.15
CA SER A 287 -16.07 -1.33 8.16
C SER A 287 -16.98 -2.53 8.36
N CYS A 288 -16.40 -3.64 8.80
CA CYS A 288 -17.18 -4.78 9.29
C CYS A 288 -16.51 -5.38 10.53
N PRO A 289 -17.29 -5.79 11.55
CA PRO A 289 -16.76 -6.59 12.64
C PRO A 289 -16.18 -7.91 12.10
N THR A 290 -14.94 -8.21 12.46
CA THR A 290 -14.31 -9.47 12.07
C THR A 290 -14.84 -10.63 12.92
N SER A 291 -14.90 -11.83 12.33
CA SER A 291 -15.08 -13.08 13.07
C SER A 291 -13.76 -13.86 13.21
N GLY A 292 -12.62 -13.24 12.83
CA GLY A 292 -11.28 -13.83 12.75
C GLY A 292 -10.17 -12.80 13.04
N SER A 293 -9.03 -12.86 12.34
CA SER A 293 -7.96 -11.84 12.50
C SER A 293 -8.42 -10.50 11.93
N GLY A 294 -8.62 -9.47 12.75
CA GLY A 294 -8.86 -8.10 12.27
C GLY A 294 -7.57 -7.47 11.74
N ASP A 295 -7.42 -6.15 11.88
CA ASP A 295 -6.23 -5.42 11.38
C ASP A 295 -6.00 -5.55 9.88
N ARG A 296 -7.09 -5.67 9.11
CA ARG A 296 -7.05 -5.83 7.66
C ARG A 296 -7.77 -4.71 6.93
N ILE A 297 -7.14 -4.27 5.85
CA ILE A 297 -7.71 -3.31 4.91
C ILE A 297 -7.77 -3.95 3.53
N TYR A 298 -8.98 -4.20 3.02
CA TYR A 298 -9.20 -4.71 1.67
C TYR A 298 -9.43 -3.56 0.70
N PHE A 299 -8.71 -3.55 -0.41
CA PHE A 299 -8.78 -2.45 -1.36
C PHE A 299 -8.58 -2.94 -2.80
N THR A 300 -8.94 -2.09 -3.77
CA THR A 300 -8.65 -2.33 -5.18
C THR A 300 -7.88 -1.15 -5.78
N ARG A 301 -7.01 -1.43 -6.74
CA ARG A 301 -6.25 -0.38 -7.44
C ARG A 301 -7.00 0.03 -8.71
N ARG A 302 -6.97 1.33 -9.01
CA ARG A 302 -7.39 1.86 -10.32
C ARG A 302 -6.64 1.09 -11.42
N LYS A 303 -7.33 0.71 -12.49
CA LYS A 303 -6.81 -0.01 -13.69
C LYS A 303 -6.41 -1.49 -13.51
N ASP A 304 -6.00 -1.95 -12.32
CA ASP A 304 -5.76 -3.39 -12.09
C ASP A 304 -7.03 -4.11 -11.61
N HIS A 305 -7.92 -3.42 -10.89
CA HIS A 305 -9.23 -3.92 -10.43
C HIS A 305 -9.16 -5.25 -9.65
N ARG A 306 -7.98 -5.62 -9.17
CA ARG A 306 -7.74 -6.77 -8.31
C ARG A 306 -7.98 -6.43 -6.86
N LEU A 307 -8.26 -7.48 -6.10
CA LEU A 307 -8.41 -7.39 -4.66
C LEU A 307 -7.05 -7.56 -3.96
N TYR A 308 -6.71 -6.58 -3.14
CA TYR A 308 -5.57 -6.58 -2.25
C TYR A 308 -6.03 -6.57 -0.81
N CYS A 309 -5.22 -7.16 0.07
CA CYS A 309 -5.40 -7.12 1.51
C CYS A 309 -4.11 -6.56 2.10
N TYR A 310 -4.19 -5.40 2.75
CA TYR A 310 -3.12 -4.86 3.58
C TYR A 310 -3.31 -5.35 5.01
N ASN A 311 -2.26 -5.91 5.60
CA ASN A 311 -2.20 -6.29 7.00
C ASN A 311 -1.56 -5.14 7.79
N MET A 312 -2.31 -4.56 8.74
CA MET A 312 -1.79 -3.49 9.58
C MET A 312 -0.72 -3.97 10.57
N GLU A 313 -0.74 -5.25 10.96
CA GLU A 313 0.18 -5.78 11.97
C GLU A 313 1.64 -5.76 11.48
N ASP A 314 1.89 -6.29 10.27
CA ASP A 314 3.24 -6.41 9.70
C ASP A 314 3.45 -5.51 8.47
N GLY A 315 2.44 -4.72 8.06
CA GLY A 315 2.50 -3.85 6.90
C GLY A 315 2.57 -4.57 5.55
N SER A 316 2.29 -5.87 5.50
CA SER A 316 2.33 -6.65 4.26
C SER A 316 1.07 -6.46 3.40
N VAL A 317 1.24 -6.60 2.10
CA VAL A 317 0.16 -6.61 1.11
C VAL A 317 0.07 -7.98 0.46
N VAL A 318 -1.11 -8.59 0.50
CA VAL A 318 -1.41 -9.83 -0.22
C VAL A 318 -2.32 -9.52 -1.39
N MET A 319 -1.92 -9.98 -2.58
CA MET A 319 -2.80 -9.99 -3.75
C MET A 319 -3.64 -11.26 -3.73
N SER A 320 -4.95 -11.08 -3.62
CA SER A 320 -5.91 -12.19 -3.65
C SER A 320 -6.08 -12.72 -5.07
N SER A 321 -6.20 -14.05 -5.18
CA SER A 321 -6.53 -14.69 -6.46
C SER A 321 -7.99 -14.40 -6.82
N PRO A 322 -8.30 -13.94 -8.05
CA PRO A 322 -9.67 -13.92 -8.54
C PRO A 322 -10.10 -15.38 -8.76
N ARG A 323 -10.78 -15.96 -7.77
CA ARG A 323 -11.24 -17.36 -7.80
C ARG A 323 -12.73 -17.41 -8.11
N PRO A 324 -13.15 -16.80 -9.23
CA PRO A 324 -13.05 -17.48 -10.52
C PRO A 324 -12.70 -16.55 -11.69
N ALA A 325 -12.60 -17.13 -12.89
CA ALA A 325 -12.45 -16.46 -14.18
C ALA A 325 -13.61 -15.48 -14.46
N ILE A 326 -13.59 -14.31 -13.82
CA ILE A 326 -14.50 -13.22 -14.14
C ILE A 326 -14.14 -12.79 -15.57
N PRO A 327 -15.12 -12.70 -16.49
CA PRO A 327 -14.88 -12.26 -17.85
C PRO A 327 -14.17 -10.90 -17.86
N THR A 328 -12.96 -10.86 -18.41
CA THR A 328 -12.21 -9.63 -18.70
C THR A 328 -12.43 -9.25 -20.17
N PRO A 329 -12.42 -7.96 -20.54
CA PRO A 329 -12.08 -6.78 -19.72
C PRO A 329 -13.22 -6.33 -18.80
N TRP A 330 -12.86 -5.69 -17.68
CA TRP A 330 -13.82 -5.03 -16.80
C TRP A 330 -13.96 -3.57 -17.23
N PRO A 331 -15.16 -3.15 -17.65
CA PRO A 331 -15.40 -1.78 -18.11
C PRO A 331 -15.42 -0.75 -16.96
N SER A 332 -15.54 -1.20 -15.70
CA SER A 332 -15.55 -0.33 -14.52
C SER A 332 -14.85 -0.97 -13.30
N PRO A 333 -14.39 -0.16 -12.32
CA PRO A 333 -13.90 -0.66 -11.04
C PRO A 333 -14.93 -1.49 -10.27
N PRO A 334 -14.50 -2.53 -9.54
CA PRO A 334 -15.40 -3.29 -8.69
C PRO A 334 -15.85 -2.47 -7.49
N ILE A 335 -17.03 -2.81 -6.96
CA ILE A 335 -17.71 -2.04 -5.92
C ILE A 335 -18.02 -2.92 -4.71
N TRP A 336 -17.85 -2.38 -3.51
CA TRP A 336 -18.23 -3.03 -2.26
C TRP A 336 -19.73 -2.85 -1.98
N MET A 337 -20.48 -3.93 -1.77
CA MET A 337 -21.89 -3.86 -1.39
C MET A 337 -22.13 -4.61 -0.09
N MET A 338 -22.74 -3.98 0.89
CA MET A 338 -23.06 -4.62 2.17
C MET A 338 -24.52 -5.07 2.18
N PRO A 339 -24.83 -6.36 2.33
CA PRO A 339 -26.19 -6.79 2.61
C PRO A 339 -26.61 -6.31 4.01
N GLN A 340 -27.84 -5.81 4.13
CA GLN A 340 -28.44 -5.46 5.40
C GLN A 340 -28.60 -6.74 6.24
N LEU A 341 -27.93 -6.78 7.38
CA LEU A 341 -28.08 -7.87 8.34
C LEU A 341 -29.41 -7.69 9.05
N THR A 342 -30.41 -8.51 8.72
CA THR A 342 -31.57 -8.70 9.61
C THR A 342 -31.08 -9.39 10.87
N LEU A 343 -30.85 -8.62 11.93
CA LEU A 343 -30.76 -9.17 13.27
C LEU A 343 -32.10 -9.83 13.58
N SER A 344 -32.18 -11.15 13.38
CA SER A 344 -33.23 -11.93 14.04
C SER A 344 -32.89 -11.92 15.52
N ILE A 345 -33.37 -10.90 16.22
CA ILE A 345 -33.46 -10.91 17.67
C ILE A 345 -34.46 -12.01 18.00
N LYS A 346 -33.98 -13.24 18.14
CA LYS A 346 -34.66 -14.20 19.00
C LYS A 346 -34.50 -13.62 20.40
N GLN A 347 -35.54 -12.96 20.87
CA GLN A 347 -35.73 -12.70 22.29
C GLN A 347 -35.82 -14.08 22.97
N GLU A 348 -34.67 -14.62 23.38
CA GLU A 348 -34.65 -15.61 24.45
C GLU A 348 -34.77 -14.82 25.74
N SER A 349 -36.02 -14.72 26.19
CA SER A 349 -36.39 -14.30 27.53
C SER A 349 -35.93 -15.38 28.51
N GLU A 350 -35.20 -14.91 29.53
CA GLU A 350 -35.11 -15.41 30.90
C GLU A 350 -34.70 -16.89 31.14
N HIS A 351 -33.55 -17.07 31.79
CA HIS A 351 -33.56 -17.34 33.24
C HIS A 351 -32.16 -17.14 33.83
N ILE A 352 -32.04 -16.10 34.67
CA ILE A 352 -30.92 -15.92 35.59
C ILE A 352 -31.15 -16.90 36.74
N ASN A 353 -30.30 -17.93 36.85
CA ASN A 353 -30.08 -18.60 38.13
C ASN A 353 -28.69 -18.22 38.63
N HIS A 354 -28.71 -17.44 39.70
CA HIS A 354 -27.58 -17.22 40.58
C HIS A 354 -27.29 -18.54 41.29
N ASP A 355 -26.15 -19.15 41.02
CA ASP A 355 -25.48 -19.97 42.03
C ASP A 355 -23.98 -19.74 41.94
N CYS A 356 -23.52 -18.98 42.93
CA CYS A 356 -22.13 -18.70 43.21
C CYS A 356 -21.54 -19.98 43.80
N ASN A 357 -20.56 -20.62 43.14
CA ASN A 357 -19.63 -21.43 43.91
C ASN A 357 -18.21 -21.37 43.35
N ILE A 358 -17.34 -20.93 44.25
CA ILE A 358 -15.90 -20.79 44.12
C ILE A 358 -15.32 -22.20 44.01
N ASN A 359 -14.47 -22.46 43.01
CA ASN A 359 -13.36 -23.37 43.23
C ASN A 359 -12.15 -23.10 42.34
N ASN A 360 -11.02 -23.04 43.04
CA ASN A 360 -9.70 -22.68 42.56
C ASN A 360 -9.07 -23.73 41.64
N GLN A 361 -8.18 -23.22 40.79
CA GLN A 361 -6.94 -23.84 40.28
C GLN A 361 -7.01 -25.29 39.78
N ARG A 362 -6.90 -25.45 38.45
CA ARG A 362 -6.17 -26.57 37.86
C ARG A 362 -5.21 -26.10 36.78
N ARG A 363 -3.94 -25.97 37.15
CA ARG A 363 -2.79 -26.11 36.25
C ARG A 363 -2.91 -27.47 35.55
N ARG A 364 -2.94 -27.48 34.21
CA ARG A 364 -2.61 -28.69 33.45
C ARG A 364 -1.22 -28.51 32.87
N SER A 365 -0.32 -29.30 33.46
CA SER A 365 1.06 -29.55 33.05
C SER A 365 1.15 -30.02 31.60
N ILE A 366 2.07 -29.43 30.85
CA ILE A 366 2.53 -29.96 29.57
C ILE A 366 3.29 -31.26 29.87
N VAL A 367 2.81 -32.37 29.34
CA VAL A 367 3.50 -33.65 29.33
C VAL A 367 4.64 -33.54 28.32
N ILE A 368 5.86 -33.42 28.81
CA ILE A 368 7.07 -33.61 28.00
C ILE A 368 7.16 -35.12 27.76
N SER A 369 7.01 -35.55 26.51
CA SER A 369 7.36 -36.91 26.10
C SER A 369 8.86 -37.10 26.32
N LYS A 370 9.21 -37.88 27.34
CA LYS A 370 10.55 -38.43 27.53
C LYS A 370 10.81 -39.36 26.34
N MET A 371 11.64 -38.92 25.41
CA MET A 371 12.29 -39.80 24.44
C MET A 371 13.40 -40.52 25.21
N GLU A 372 13.20 -41.79 25.51
CA GLU A 372 14.26 -42.65 26.05
C GLU A 372 15.29 -42.85 24.94
N LEU A 373 16.45 -42.19 25.08
CA LEU A 373 17.63 -42.55 24.30
C LEU A 373 18.18 -43.86 24.89
N SER A 374 18.25 -44.88 24.03
CA SER A 374 19.01 -46.10 24.28
C SER A 374 20.47 -45.77 24.56
N GLU A 375 20.94 -46.14 25.74
CA GLU A 375 22.37 -46.26 26.03
C GLU A 375 22.98 -47.30 25.08
N LYS A 376 23.80 -46.82 24.14
CA LYS A 376 25.10 -47.40 23.75
C LYS A 376 25.56 -46.76 22.44
N THR A 377 26.47 -45.80 22.55
CA THR A 377 27.52 -45.56 21.56
C THR A 377 28.72 -44.91 22.24
N ASP A 378 29.89 -45.46 21.96
CA ASP A 378 31.21 -44.96 22.33
C ASP A 378 31.39 -43.45 22.08
N GLY A 379 32.06 -42.79 23.02
CA GLY A 379 32.92 -41.62 22.79
C GLY A 379 32.45 -40.55 21.81
N CYS A 380 31.32 -39.89 22.06
CA CYS A 380 30.98 -38.65 21.36
C CYS A 380 31.23 -37.46 22.29
N ILE A 381 32.35 -36.74 22.09
CA ILE A 381 32.63 -35.46 22.76
C ILE A 381 31.50 -34.50 22.36
N GLN A 382 30.71 -33.99 23.29
CA GLN A 382 29.74 -32.94 22.96
C GLN A 382 30.50 -31.64 22.72
N LEU A 383 29.99 -30.78 21.84
CA LEU A 383 30.64 -29.49 21.53
C LEU A 383 30.92 -28.65 22.80
N CYS A 384 30.07 -28.80 23.83
CA CYS A 384 30.19 -28.16 25.14
C CYS A 384 31.35 -28.67 26.00
N ASP A 385 31.92 -29.84 25.65
CA ASP A 385 33.04 -30.48 26.35
C ASP A 385 34.41 -30.04 25.78
N LEU A 386 34.40 -29.24 24.71
CA LEU A 386 35.63 -28.65 24.15
C LEU A 386 36.18 -27.55 25.08
N PRO A 387 37.51 -27.47 25.25
CA PRO A 387 38.17 -26.35 25.91
C PRO A 387 37.72 -24.99 25.36
N TYR A 388 37.59 -24.01 26.24
CA TYR A 388 37.19 -22.64 25.91
C TYR A 388 38.00 -22.06 24.74
N ASP A 389 39.32 -22.28 24.76
CA ASP A 389 40.27 -21.78 23.76
C ASP A 389 39.99 -22.31 22.35
N LEU A 390 39.52 -23.56 22.24
CA LEU A 390 39.11 -24.15 20.95
C LEU A 390 37.77 -23.58 20.49
N LEU A 391 36.82 -23.40 21.40
CA LEU A 391 35.53 -22.76 21.09
C LEU A 391 35.70 -21.29 20.66
N GLU A 392 36.65 -20.57 21.27
CA GLU A 392 37.04 -19.22 20.87
C GLU A 392 37.78 -19.19 19.53
N HIS A 393 38.55 -20.23 19.21
CA HIS A 393 39.18 -20.36 17.90
C HIS A 393 38.13 -20.64 16.82
N PHE A 394 37.19 -21.56 17.07
CA PHE A 394 36.10 -21.84 16.14
C PHE A 394 35.26 -20.59 15.86
N SER A 395 34.92 -19.81 16.89
CA SER A 395 34.10 -18.60 16.71
C SER A 395 34.71 -17.58 15.76
N LYS A 396 36.04 -17.49 15.66
CA LYS A 396 36.75 -16.59 14.73
C LYS A 396 36.63 -17.00 13.26
N HIS A 397 36.23 -18.23 12.98
CA HIS A 397 36.11 -18.79 11.62
C HIS A 397 34.66 -19.03 11.18
N LEU A 398 33.67 -18.71 12.03
CA LEU A 398 32.26 -18.83 11.67
C LEU A 398 31.82 -17.66 10.80
N ILE A 399 31.06 -17.94 9.74
CA ILE A 399 30.30 -16.92 9.00
C ILE A 399 29.21 -16.32 9.91
N ALA A 400 28.70 -15.12 9.61
CA ALA A 400 27.78 -14.39 10.52
C ALA A 400 26.60 -15.24 11.03
N ILE A 401 25.98 -16.02 10.14
CA ILE A 401 24.87 -16.91 10.50
C ILE A 401 25.31 -17.98 11.52
N ASP A 402 26.43 -18.66 11.27
CA ASP A 402 26.94 -19.70 12.15
C ASP A 402 27.45 -19.13 13.46
N TYR A 403 28.04 -17.92 13.43
CA TYR A 403 28.45 -17.18 14.62
C TYR A 403 27.26 -16.88 15.53
N MET A 404 26.18 -16.35 14.95
CA MET A 404 24.96 -16.03 15.70
C MET A 404 24.26 -17.28 16.22
N ASN A 405 24.17 -18.33 15.41
CA ASN A 405 23.59 -19.61 15.82
C ASN A 405 24.41 -20.25 16.94
N PHE A 406 25.73 -20.34 16.76
CA PHE A 406 26.66 -20.87 17.75
C PHE A 406 26.55 -20.09 19.07
N ARG A 407 26.51 -18.75 19.01
CA ARG A 407 26.28 -17.88 20.17
C ARG A 407 24.97 -18.20 20.91
N ALA A 408 23.91 -18.57 20.19
CA ALA A 408 22.60 -18.88 20.78
C ALA A 408 22.50 -20.28 21.41
N THR A 409 23.47 -21.18 21.16
CA THR A 409 23.39 -22.58 21.62
C THR A 409 23.60 -22.77 23.13
N SER A 410 24.47 -21.97 23.76
CA SER A 410 24.80 -22.12 25.18
C SER A 410 25.37 -20.84 25.79
N LYS A 411 25.42 -20.76 27.13
CA LYS A 411 26.07 -19.64 27.83
C LYS A 411 27.58 -19.57 27.57
N ILE A 412 28.24 -20.73 27.39
CA ILE A 412 29.67 -20.80 27.07
C ILE A 412 29.89 -20.22 25.67
N SER A 413 29.12 -20.69 24.69
CA SER A 413 29.13 -20.16 23.31
C SER A 413 28.80 -18.66 23.28
N GLN A 414 27.91 -18.19 24.15
CA GLN A 414 27.62 -16.77 24.30
C GLN A 414 28.80 -15.95 24.85
N SER A 415 29.66 -16.55 25.67
CA SER A 415 30.87 -15.90 26.19
C SER A 415 32.03 -15.89 25.18
N VAL A 416 32.26 -16.99 24.43
CA VAL A 416 33.27 -17.03 23.35
C VAL A 416 32.84 -16.25 22.09
N CYS A 417 31.54 -16.01 21.93
CA CYS A 417 30.97 -15.14 20.91
C CYS A 417 30.34 -13.91 21.56
N PRO A 418 31.13 -12.88 21.94
CA PRO A 418 30.56 -11.64 22.47
C PRO A 418 29.50 -11.07 21.51
N PRO A 419 28.50 -10.31 22.00
CA PRO A 419 27.58 -9.61 21.13
C PRO A 419 28.39 -8.87 20.07
N ILE A 420 28.07 -9.09 18.79
CA ILE A 420 28.90 -8.54 17.73
C ILE A 420 28.82 -7.02 17.85
N ASN A 421 29.90 -6.43 18.36
CA ASN A 421 30.12 -5.02 18.21
C ASN A 421 30.59 -4.86 16.78
N TRP A 422 29.64 -4.69 15.87
CA TRP A 422 29.90 -4.57 14.44
C TRP A 422 30.98 -3.52 14.17
N ARG A 423 31.11 -2.46 14.98
CA ARG A 423 32.19 -1.46 14.84
C ARG A 423 33.61 -2.01 15.09
N ILE A 424 33.78 -3.06 15.91
CA ILE A 424 35.08 -3.63 16.32
C ILE A 424 35.39 -4.94 15.60
N ALA A 425 34.38 -5.77 15.32
CA ALA A 425 34.57 -7.06 14.63
C ALA A 425 35.10 -6.92 13.19
N LEU A 426 35.02 -5.71 12.62
CA LEU A 426 35.34 -5.41 11.21
C LEU A 426 36.67 -4.67 11.02
N SER A 427 37.28 -4.15 12.08
CA SER A 427 38.56 -3.44 11.97
C SER A 427 39.77 -4.37 12.05
N GLY A 428 39.57 -5.65 12.39
CA GLY A 428 40.65 -6.58 12.77
C GLY A 428 40.78 -7.87 11.97
N VAL A 429 40.00 -8.11 10.92
CA VAL A 429 40.10 -9.36 10.14
C VAL A 429 40.22 -9.03 8.65
N GLU A 430 41.29 -9.54 8.02
CA GLU A 430 41.47 -9.51 6.58
C GLU A 430 40.21 -10.08 5.89
N LYS A 431 39.55 -9.22 5.10
CA LYS A 431 38.58 -9.48 4.04
C LYS A 431 38.10 -10.95 3.94
N ASN A 432 36.85 -11.22 4.31
CA ASN A 432 35.89 -12.02 3.52
C ASN A 432 34.48 -12.11 4.18
N ASP A 433 33.45 -11.85 3.36
CA ASP A 433 32.19 -12.60 3.24
C ASP A 433 31.43 -13.04 4.50
N CYS A 434 30.92 -12.09 5.31
CA CYS A 434 29.91 -12.45 6.31
C CYS A 434 28.54 -12.78 5.70
N PHE A 435 28.21 -12.22 4.54
CA PHE A 435 26.98 -12.50 3.78
C PHE A 435 27.28 -12.53 2.28
N THR A 436 26.95 -13.65 1.63
CA THR A 436 27.13 -13.85 0.17
C THR A 436 26.02 -13.21 -0.66
N SER A 437 24.91 -12.80 -0.02
CA SER A 437 23.74 -12.19 -0.66
C SER A 437 23.21 -11.00 0.14
N PRO A 438 22.55 -10.02 -0.51
CA PRO A 438 21.82 -8.97 0.17
C PRO A 438 20.70 -9.54 1.06
N LEU A 439 20.45 -8.89 2.19
CA LEU A 439 19.37 -9.24 3.11
C LEU A 439 18.11 -8.47 2.72
N LEU A 440 16.95 -9.13 2.75
CA LEU A 440 15.66 -8.46 2.63
C LEU A 440 15.32 -7.81 3.96
N MET A 441 15.32 -6.48 4.03
CA MET A 441 14.99 -5.69 5.20
C MET A 441 13.55 -5.16 5.11
N PHE A 442 12.73 -5.38 6.13
CA PHE A 442 11.35 -4.89 6.20
C PHE A 442 10.88 -4.70 7.66
N PRO A 443 9.98 -3.75 7.94
CA PRO A 443 9.56 -3.41 9.30
C PRO A 443 8.65 -4.49 9.93
N ASP A 444 8.76 -4.61 11.24
CA ASP A 444 7.74 -5.16 12.14
C ASP A 444 7.07 -3.98 12.86
N ARG A 445 5.84 -3.62 12.44
CA ARG A 445 5.23 -2.32 12.79
C ARG A 445 4.89 -2.17 14.27
N HIS A 446 4.90 -3.24 15.05
CA HIS A 446 4.56 -3.19 16.46
C HIS A 446 5.71 -2.73 17.38
N GLU A 447 6.98 -2.86 16.97
CA GLU A 447 8.12 -2.77 17.92
C GLU A 447 9.29 -1.84 17.53
N SER A 448 9.18 -0.99 16.49
CA SER A 448 10.35 -0.25 15.94
C SER A 448 11.51 -1.18 15.52
N VAL A 449 11.18 -2.44 15.22
CA VAL A 449 12.12 -3.50 14.88
C VAL A 449 11.96 -3.81 13.40
N TYR A 450 13.08 -4.05 12.73
CA TYR A 450 13.12 -4.50 11.34
C TYR A 450 13.60 -5.94 11.29
N LYS A 451 12.92 -6.73 10.45
CA LYS A 451 13.28 -8.09 10.11
C LYS A 451 14.21 -8.06 8.91
N PHE A 452 15.27 -8.86 8.98
CA PHE A 452 16.21 -9.10 7.92
C PHE A 452 16.16 -10.59 7.59
N LEU A 453 15.96 -10.90 6.32
CA LEU A 453 15.85 -12.27 5.84
C LEU A 453 16.91 -12.53 4.78
N ASP A 454 17.65 -13.62 4.97
CA ASP A 454 18.71 -14.03 4.06
C ASP A 454 18.15 -14.98 2.98
N PRO A 455 18.26 -14.65 1.68
CA PRO A 455 17.79 -15.50 0.59
C PRO A 455 18.59 -16.78 0.42
N SER A 456 19.83 -16.85 0.93
CA SER A 456 20.70 -18.03 0.81
C SER A 456 20.36 -19.15 1.81
N VAL A 457 19.55 -18.86 2.84
CA VAL A 457 19.27 -19.79 3.93
C VAL A 457 18.07 -20.68 3.60
N ASN A 458 18.37 -21.93 3.25
CA ASN A 458 17.39 -23.01 3.07
C ASN A 458 17.16 -23.78 4.36
N CYS A 459 16.46 -23.18 5.33
CA CYS A 459 16.17 -23.85 6.59
C CYS A 459 14.66 -23.87 6.88
N ASN A 460 14.16 -25.01 7.34
CA ASN A 460 12.80 -25.15 7.88
C ASN A 460 12.73 -24.41 9.23
N GLY A 461 12.57 -23.08 9.23
CA GLY A 461 12.46 -22.25 10.44
C GLY A 461 12.37 -20.75 10.16
N ASN A 462 11.85 -19.98 11.14
CA ASN A 462 11.79 -18.51 11.11
C ASN A 462 13.16 -17.90 11.43
N ASN A 463 14.11 -17.93 10.49
CA ASN A 463 15.42 -17.29 10.67
C ASN A 463 15.36 -15.82 10.23
N TYR A 464 14.66 -15.00 11.00
CA TYR A 464 14.74 -13.55 10.88
C TYR A 464 15.86 -13.03 11.78
N TYR A 465 16.68 -12.12 11.27
CA TYR A 465 17.44 -11.24 12.15
C TYR A 465 16.61 -10.02 12.49
N PHE A 466 16.65 -9.61 13.75
CA PHE A 466 15.91 -8.46 14.23
C PHE A 466 16.88 -7.34 14.54
N MET A 467 16.63 -6.17 13.98
CA MET A 467 17.37 -4.97 14.31
C MET A 467 16.41 -3.87 14.76
N ARG A 468 16.69 -3.30 15.93
CA ARG A 468 15.95 -2.16 16.42
C ARG A 468 16.43 -0.89 15.74
N MET A 469 15.51 -0.15 15.16
CA MET A 469 15.74 1.20 14.64
C MET A 469 15.50 2.22 15.76
N PRO A 470 16.08 3.43 15.65
CA PRO A 470 15.65 4.56 16.46
C PRO A 470 14.13 4.73 16.45
N ASP A 471 13.52 4.95 17.62
CA ASP A 471 12.06 5.07 17.74
C ASP A 471 11.49 6.27 16.94
N SER A 472 12.33 7.28 16.65
CA SER A 472 12.02 8.39 15.75
C SER A 472 11.65 7.95 14.32
N PHE A 473 12.12 6.77 13.88
CA PHE A 473 11.86 6.25 12.53
C PHE A 473 10.59 5.40 12.41
N GLY A 474 9.79 5.21 13.46
CA GLY A 474 8.65 4.29 13.48
C GLY A 474 7.52 4.54 12.45
N SER A 475 7.52 5.69 11.75
CA SER A 475 6.59 6.00 10.65
C SER A 475 7.29 6.35 9.34
N HIS A 476 8.60 6.16 9.23
CA HIS A 476 9.34 6.51 8.03
C HIS A 476 9.17 5.45 6.94
N ILE A 477 9.20 5.91 5.69
CA ILE A 477 9.17 5.10 4.48
C ILE A 477 10.60 5.03 3.94
N ILE A 478 11.04 3.82 3.59
CA ILE A 478 12.27 3.58 2.85
C ILE A 478 12.06 4.07 1.43
N ARG A 479 12.90 5.02 0.99
CA ARG A 479 12.85 5.61 -0.34
C ARG A 479 13.92 5.03 -1.26
N TYR A 480 15.11 4.83 -0.72
CA TYR A 480 16.24 4.29 -1.47
C TYR A 480 17.20 3.56 -0.55
N CYS A 481 17.89 2.54 -1.05
CA CYS A 481 18.91 1.82 -0.32
C CYS A 481 20.06 1.47 -1.26
N ASN A 482 21.26 1.88 -0.87
CA ASN A 482 22.49 1.61 -1.60
C ASN A 482 23.66 1.54 -0.62
N GLU A 483 24.63 0.68 -0.88
CA GLU A 483 25.89 0.58 -0.10
C GLU A 483 25.70 0.49 1.43
N GLY A 484 24.69 -0.25 1.89
CA GLY A 484 24.40 -0.42 3.32
C GLY A 484 23.73 0.78 4.01
N TRP A 485 23.40 1.84 3.26
CA TRP A 485 22.66 3.00 3.73
C TRP A 485 21.22 2.98 3.25
N VAL A 486 20.33 3.44 4.11
CA VAL A 486 18.89 3.51 3.86
C VAL A 486 18.47 4.97 3.95
N LEU A 487 17.87 5.47 2.87
CA LEU A 487 17.24 6.78 2.81
C LEU A 487 15.78 6.66 3.25
N LEU A 488 15.45 7.37 4.32
CA LEU A 488 14.17 7.35 5.01
C LEU A 488 13.52 8.72 4.90
N SER A 489 12.25 8.78 4.52
CA SER A 489 11.46 10.02 4.61
C SER A 489 10.13 9.79 5.33
N LYS A 490 9.61 10.86 5.92
CA LYS A 490 8.28 10.93 6.52
C LYS A 490 7.64 12.26 6.10
N SER A 491 6.37 12.22 5.76
CA SER A 491 5.60 13.41 5.37
C SER A 491 5.72 14.51 6.42
N GLY A 492 6.00 15.74 6.00
CA GLY A 492 6.16 16.90 6.89
C GLY A 492 7.43 16.89 7.74
N SER A 493 8.39 16.01 7.48
CA SER A 493 9.66 15.92 8.23
C SER A 493 10.86 15.78 7.30
N GLY A 494 12.05 16.14 7.80
CA GLY A 494 13.32 15.99 7.09
C GLY A 494 13.63 14.57 6.60
N VAL A 495 14.59 14.47 5.69
CA VAL A 495 15.04 13.20 5.13
C VAL A 495 16.22 12.67 5.95
N ASN A 496 16.25 11.36 6.22
CA ASN A 496 17.30 10.74 7.04
C ASN A 496 18.03 9.66 6.24
N LEU A 497 19.36 9.74 6.19
CA LEU A 497 20.21 8.61 5.83
C LEU A 497 20.58 7.85 7.08
N TYR A 498 20.34 6.54 7.08
CA TYR A 498 20.65 5.68 8.21
C TYR A 498 21.39 4.42 7.78
N ASN A 499 22.49 4.11 8.47
CA ASN A 499 23.18 2.84 8.34
C ASN A 499 22.79 1.91 9.51
N PRO A 500 21.98 0.86 9.29
CA PRO A 500 21.57 -0.06 10.35
C PRO A 500 22.73 -0.77 11.05
N PHE A 501 23.79 -1.09 10.32
CA PHE A 501 24.92 -1.88 10.84
C PHE A 501 25.88 -1.02 11.66
N LYS A 502 26.06 0.25 11.28
CA LYS A 502 26.93 1.21 11.97
C LYS A 502 26.20 2.05 13.02
N ARG A 503 24.86 2.11 12.92
CA ARG A 503 23.95 3.00 13.67
C ARG A 503 24.24 4.48 13.47
N ASP A 504 24.77 4.83 12.31
CA ASP A 504 25.08 6.20 11.95
C ASP A 504 23.87 6.83 11.27
N ILE A 505 23.59 8.08 11.61
CA ILE A 505 22.45 8.85 11.10
C ILE A 505 22.98 10.16 10.54
N ILE A 506 22.50 10.54 9.35
CA ILE A 506 22.66 11.87 8.78
C ILE A 506 21.26 12.40 8.48
N THR A 507 20.92 13.56 9.04
CA THR A 507 19.61 14.19 8.90
C THR A 507 19.72 15.44 8.04
N TYR A 508 18.88 15.52 7.02
CA TYR A 508 18.75 16.68 6.13
C TYR A 508 17.46 17.40 6.42
N ASN A 509 17.44 18.70 6.15
CA ASN A 509 16.25 19.53 6.33
C ASN A 509 15.11 19.05 5.43
N TYR A 510 13.90 19.46 5.79
CA TYR A 510 12.71 19.18 5.00
C TYR A 510 12.81 19.84 3.62
N SER A 511 12.59 19.06 2.56
CA SER A 511 12.38 19.61 1.23
C SER A 511 11.00 20.28 1.19
N HIS A 512 10.93 21.54 0.76
CA HIS A 512 9.66 22.22 0.49
C HIS A 512 8.93 21.66 -0.75
N THR A 513 9.42 20.57 -1.36
CA THR A 513 8.78 19.96 -2.52
C THR A 513 7.44 19.34 -2.14
N ARG A 514 6.41 19.75 -2.88
CA ARG A 514 5.00 19.35 -2.67
C ARG A 514 4.71 17.93 -3.16
N ILE A 515 5.64 17.36 -3.90
CA ILE A 515 5.61 16.07 -4.58
C ILE A 515 6.99 15.45 -4.32
N GLU A 516 7.07 14.16 -4.00
CA GLU A 516 8.34 13.41 -3.95
C GLU A 516 8.12 12.15 -4.77
N ASP A 517 8.37 12.21 -6.09
CA ASP A 517 8.17 11.06 -6.96
C ASP A 517 9.29 10.04 -6.82
N CYS A 518 10.53 10.55 -6.73
CA CYS A 518 11.72 9.74 -6.61
C CYS A 518 12.73 10.41 -5.68
N LEU A 519 13.11 9.72 -4.60
CA LEU A 519 14.10 10.21 -3.65
C LEU A 519 15.20 9.16 -3.49
N PHE A 520 16.44 9.54 -3.79
CA PHE A 520 17.64 8.70 -3.73
C PHE A 520 18.83 9.52 -3.25
N PHE A 521 20.03 8.94 -3.21
CA PHE A 521 21.23 9.69 -2.86
C PHE A 521 22.43 9.26 -3.70
N VAL A 522 23.40 10.17 -3.81
CA VAL A 522 24.73 9.94 -4.37
C VAL A 522 25.81 10.12 -3.31
N GLY A 523 26.98 9.57 -3.59
CA GLY A 523 28.13 9.65 -2.68
C GLY A 523 28.26 8.44 -1.75
N LYS A 524 29.39 8.37 -1.06
CA LYS A 524 29.74 7.28 -0.15
C LYS A 524 30.65 7.78 0.99
N PRO A 525 30.53 7.23 2.21
CA PRO A 525 31.47 7.55 3.29
C PRO A 525 32.91 7.18 2.93
N PRO A 526 33.94 7.91 3.40
CA PRO A 526 33.86 9.11 4.28
C PRO A 526 33.56 10.42 3.54
N GLY A 527 33.28 10.39 2.23
CA GLY A 527 32.89 11.58 1.47
C GLY A 527 31.45 12.03 1.74
N SER A 528 31.08 13.18 1.17
CA SER A 528 29.73 13.73 1.29
C SER A 528 28.71 12.82 0.61
N MET A 529 27.55 12.70 1.25
CA MET A 529 26.38 12.06 0.68
C MET A 529 25.34 13.13 0.40
N HIS A 530 24.73 13.09 -0.78
CA HIS A 530 23.79 14.12 -1.22
C HIS A 530 22.47 13.44 -1.57
N PRO A 531 21.40 13.64 -0.79
CA PRO A 531 20.09 13.18 -1.20
C PRO A 531 19.57 14.06 -2.34
N ILE A 532 18.92 13.41 -3.30
CA ILE A 532 18.38 14.00 -4.52
C ILE A 532 16.91 13.59 -4.63
N CYS A 533 16.04 14.57 -4.82
CA CYS A 533 14.62 14.39 -5.12
C CYS A 533 14.37 14.78 -6.58
N ILE A 534 13.59 13.96 -7.30
CA ILE A 534 13.09 14.28 -8.63
C ILE A 534 11.56 14.25 -8.57
N ASP A 535 10.94 15.32 -9.04
CA ASP A 535 9.49 15.47 -9.15
C ASP A 535 9.11 15.62 -10.62
N PHE A 536 8.15 14.82 -11.07
CA PHE A 536 7.63 14.83 -12.43
C PHE A 536 6.24 15.47 -12.42
N CYS A 537 6.16 16.73 -12.85
CA CYS A 537 4.91 17.47 -12.99
C CYS A 537 4.42 17.39 -14.43
N ASP A 538 3.09 17.25 -14.63
CA ASP A 538 2.36 17.29 -15.92
C ASP A 538 2.91 16.44 -17.10
N GLY A 539 3.92 15.63 -16.84
CA GLY A 539 4.68 14.85 -17.81
C GLY A 539 5.83 15.62 -18.46
N ILE A 540 5.91 16.94 -18.41
CA ILE A 540 6.87 17.74 -19.18
C ILE A 540 7.86 18.45 -18.24
N HIS A 541 7.36 18.97 -17.12
CA HIS A 541 8.17 19.67 -16.13
C HIS A 541 8.82 18.69 -15.15
N VAL A 542 10.13 18.81 -14.96
CA VAL A 542 10.92 18.00 -14.04
C VAL A 542 11.65 18.90 -13.06
N PHE A 543 11.38 18.73 -11.77
CA PHE A 543 12.09 19.45 -10.72
C PHE A 543 13.12 18.54 -10.10
N VAL A 544 14.38 18.97 -10.07
CA VAL A 544 15.46 18.25 -9.39
C VAL A 544 15.87 19.06 -8.18
N SER A 545 15.75 18.46 -6.99
CA SER A 545 16.16 19.08 -5.75
C SER A 545 17.33 18.32 -5.14
N ILE A 546 18.39 19.01 -4.73
CA ILE A 546 19.60 18.41 -4.17
C ILE A 546 19.92 19.09 -2.85
N ASN A 547 20.21 18.29 -1.82
CA ASN A 547 20.78 18.81 -0.58
C ASN A 547 22.28 18.53 -0.52
N PHE A 548 23.08 19.60 -0.49
CA PHE A 548 24.53 19.49 -0.48
C PHE A 548 25.08 19.22 0.92
N GLU A 549 24.49 19.81 1.96
CA GLU A 549 25.01 19.75 3.33
C GLU A 549 23.90 19.57 4.37
N PRO A 550 24.06 18.64 5.33
CA PRO A 550 23.11 18.45 6.42
C PRO A 550 22.83 19.76 7.18
N GLY A 551 21.56 20.14 7.28
CA GLY A 551 21.14 21.36 7.96
C GLY A 551 20.99 22.59 7.05
N GLU A 552 21.40 22.50 5.78
CA GLU A 552 21.16 23.53 4.75
C GLU A 552 19.88 23.25 3.97
N ASP A 553 19.38 24.27 3.27
CA ASP A 553 18.22 24.18 2.41
C ASP A 553 18.52 23.41 1.11
N TRP A 554 17.47 22.89 0.49
CA TRP A 554 17.58 22.16 -0.78
C TRP A 554 17.74 23.15 -1.94
N SER A 555 18.76 22.94 -2.78
CA SER A 555 18.81 23.57 -4.11
C SER A 555 17.74 22.95 -4.98
N ARG A 556 17.07 23.74 -5.82
CA ARG A 556 16.00 23.28 -6.70
C ARG A 556 16.14 23.87 -8.08
N ASP A 557 16.20 22.99 -9.08
CA ASP A 557 16.27 23.33 -10.49
C ASP A 557 15.01 22.82 -11.21
N GLU A 558 14.46 23.66 -12.08
CA GLU A 558 13.36 23.29 -12.97
C GLU A 558 13.89 23.03 -14.38
N LEU A 559 13.56 21.86 -14.90
CA LEU A 559 13.95 21.40 -16.23
C LEU A 559 12.69 21.10 -17.03
N THR A 560 12.62 21.61 -18.26
CA THR A 560 11.52 21.31 -19.18
C THR A 560 11.95 20.24 -20.15
N SER A 561 11.25 19.11 -20.17
CA SER A 561 11.48 18.06 -21.15
C SER A 561 10.71 18.32 -22.44
N GLU A 562 11.33 18.09 -23.60
CA GLU A 562 10.60 18.18 -24.88
C GLU A 562 9.57 17.06 -25.08
N LYS A 563 9.67 15.99 -24.28
CA LYS A 563 8.84 14.79 -24.41
C LYS A 563 8.23 14.46 -23.06
N ASN A 564 6.97 14.04 -23.08
CA ASN A 564 6.32 13.60 -21.85
C ASN A 564 7.11 12.46 -21.21
N PHE A 565 7.22 12.43 -19.89
CA PHE A 565 7.77 11.33 -19.12
C PHE A 565 6.84 11.03 -17.96
N ASP A 566 6.49 9.76 -17.78
CA ASP A 566 5.50 9.38 -16.78
C ASP A 566 6.09 8.33 -15.86
N ALA A 567 6.67 8.82 -14.76
CA ALA A 567 7.49 8.02 -13.87
C ALA A 567 6.73 6.78 -13.39
N ALA A 568 7.36 5.61 -13.56
CA ALA A 568 6.81 4.39 -13.00
C ALA A 568 6.96 4.44 -11.47
N MET A 569 5.83 4.35 -10.76
CA MET A 569 5.75 4.46 -9.28
C MET A 569 6.56 3.42 -8.49
N GLN A 570 7.18 2.43 -9.15
CA GLN A 570 7.83 1.28 -8.51
C GLN A 570 9.18 0.91 -9.14
N THR A 571 9.81 1.83 -9.86
CA THR A 571 11.21 1.66 -10.28
C THR A 571 12.07 2.67 -9.54
N SER A 572 13.22 2.23 -9.05
CA SER A 572 14.27 3.16 -8.63
C SER A 572 15.09 3.61 -9.84
N PRO A 573 15.70 4.81 -9.78
CA PRO A 573 16.76 5.19 -10.69
C PRO A 573 17.97 4.28 -10.47
N VAL A 574 18.72 4.02 -11.55
CA VAL A 574 19.95 3.24 -11.51
C VAL A 574 21.09 4.08 -12.02
N LEU A 575 22.18 4.13 -11.24
CA LEU A 575 23.43 4.72 -11.68
C LEU A 575 24.11 3.76 -12.67
N PHE A 576 24.37 4.24 -13.88
CA PHE A 576 25.01 3.50 -14.95
C PHE A 576 25.82 4.47 -15.82
N ASN A 577 27.10 4.19 -16.09
CA ASN A 577 28.00 5.07 -16.85
C ASN A 577 27.92 6.56 -16.42
N ASP A 578 28.07 6.80 -15.10
CA ASP A 578 28.08 8.13 -14.48
C ASP A 578 26.79 8.97 -14.61
N ALA A 579 25.69 8.35 -15.09
CA ALA A 579 24.38 8.98 -15.16
C ALA A 579 23.30 8.10 -14.53
N PHE A 580 22.20 8.73 -14.13
CA PHE A 580 21.02 8.04 -13.64
C PHE A 580 20.06 7.74 -14.77
N TYR A 581 19.63 6.48 -14.83
CA TYR A 581 18.62 6.02 -15.77
C TYR A 581 17.32 5.70 -15.04
N TYR A 582 16.21 6.14 -15.60
CA TYR A 582 14.87 5.92 -15.05
C TYR A 582 13.93 5.38 -16.13
N LEU A 583 13.14 4.36 -15.83
CA LEU A 583 12.18 3.81 -16.78
C LEU A 583 10.76 4.24 -16.47
N ASP A 584 10.08 4.84 -17.43
CA ASP A 584 8.71 5.31 -17.27
C ASP A 584 7.69 4.16 -17.41
N LYS A 585 6.40 4.42 -17.10
CA LYS A 585 5.35 3.40 -17.19
C LYS A 585 5.08 2.88 -18.60
N MET A 586 5.54 3.59 -19.62
CA MET A 586 5.42 3.23 -21.03
C MET A 586 6.68 2.49 -21.55
N GLY A 587 7.72 2.37 -20.72
CA GLY A 587 9.00 1.75 -21.08
C GLY A 587 9.97 2.67 -21.81
N ARG A 588 9.80 3.99 -21.70
CA ARG A 588 10.75 5.01 -22.17
C ARG A 588 11.83 5.24 -21.12
N LEU A 589 13.03 5.54 -21.59
CA LEU A 589 14.21 5.70 -20.75
C LEU A 589 14.52 7.19 -20.57
N GLY A 590 14.47 7.64 -19.33
CA GLY A 590 14.92 8.96 -18.89
C GLY A 590 16.38 8.89 -18.48
N TYR A 591 17.10 9.95 -18.80
CA TYR A 591 18.53 10.13 -18.55
C TYR A 591 18.70 11.39 -17.71
N LEU A 592 19.33 11.24 -16.54
CA LEU A 592 19.66 12.31 -15.64
C LEU A 592 21.16 12.33 -15.37
N GLU A 593 21.80 13.41 -15.79
CA GLU A 593 23.21 13.70 -15.51
C GLU A 593 23.29 14.80 -14.47
N ILE A 594 24.11 14.56 -13.43
CA ILE A 594 24.31 15.50 -12.33
C ILE A 594 25.81 15.67 -12.13
N ASP A 595 26.32 16.84 -12.50
CA ASP A 595 27.66 17.28 -12.13
C ASP A 595 27.56 18.07 -10.82
N LEU A 596 27.92 17.41 -9.71
CA LEU A 596 27.90 18.02 -8.38
C LEU A 596 28.96 19.13 -8.20
N GLN A 597 30.02 19.15 -9.00
CA GLN A 597 31.08 20.15 -8.88
C GLN A 597 30.71 21.46 -9.58
N LEU A 598 30.13 21.33 -10.78
CA LEU A 598 29.67 22.47 -11.58
C LEU A 598 28.21 22.86 -11.29
N VAL A 599 27.51 22.10 -10.46
CA VAL A 599 26.07 22.24 -10.18
C VAL A 599 25.28 22.29 -11.49
N ASN A 600 25.64 21.40 -12.42
CA ASN A 600 25.00 21.30 -13.72
C ASN A 600 24.12 20.06 -13.76
N ILE A 601 22.84 20.24 -14.08
CA ILE A 601 21.85 19.17 -14.11
C ILE A 601 21.25 19.12 -15.50
N ARG A 602 21.27 17.92 -16.10
CA ARG A 602 20.66 17.69 -17.41
C ARG A 602 19.68 16.53 -17.33
N TRP A 603 18.44 16.80 -17.72
CA TRP A 603 17.40 15.77 -17.90
C TRP A 603 17.06 15.62 -19.37
N GLU A 604 17.01 14.38 -19.84
CA GLU A 604 16.60 14.05 -21.20
C GLU A 604 15.73 12.78 -21.23
N VAL A 605 14.67 12.80 -22.05
CA VAL A 605 13.90 11.59 -22.35
C VAL A 605 14.38 11.05 -23.69
N LEU A 606 15.04 9.89 -23.64
CA LEU A 606 15.68 9.31 -24.81
C LEU A 606 14.63 8.85 -25.82
N GLU A 607 14.86 9.12 -27.10
CA GLU A 607 14.00 8.62 -28.19
C GLU A 607 14.09 7.10 -28.33
N LYS A 608 15.27 6.56 -28.06
CA LYS A 608 15.60 5.15 -28.06
C LYS A 608 16.35 4.81 -26.76
N PRO A 609 16.14 3.61 -26.20
CA PRO A 609 15.32 2.52 -26.73
C PRO A 609 13.82 2.80 -26.50
N GLN A 610 13.00 2.39 -27.46
CA GLN A 610 11.57 2.23 -27.22
C GLN A 610 11.30 0.92 -26.52
N ARG A 611 10.18 0.83 -25.80
CA ARG A 611 9.72 -0.40 -25.18
C ARG A 611 9.73 -1.57 -26.19
N PRO A 612 10.25 -2.76 -25.81
CA PRO A 612 10.25 -3.94 -26.67
C PRO A 612 8.88 -4.21 -27.32
N ALA A 613 8.86 -4.50 -28.62
CA ALA A 613 7.62 -4.66 -29.39
C ALA A 613 6.77 -5.87 -28.95
N ASP A 614 7.39 -6.89 -28.35
CA ASP A 614 6.69 -8.07 -27.83
C ASP A 614 5.97 -7.80 -26.49
N LEU A 615 6.30 -6.70 -25.82
CA LEU A 615 5.62 -6.25 -24.61
C LEU A 615 4.38 -5.43 -24.98
N LYS A 616 3.18 -5.98 -24.80
CA LYS A 616 1.94 -5.20 -24.98
C LYS A 616 1.53 -4.45 -23.72
N PHE A 617 1.66 -5.06 -22.54
CA PHE A 617 1.34 -4.47 -21.24
C PHE A 617 2.15 -5.16 -20.13
N PHE A 618 2.75 -4.39 -19.22
CA PHE A 618 3.40 -4.91 -18.01
C PHE A 618 2.77 -4.28 -16.77
N SER A 619 3.01 -4.88 -15.60
CA SER A 619 2.52 -4.39 -14.31
C SER A 619 3.58 -3.61 -13.54
N HIS A 620 4.83 -4.08 -13.59
CA HIS A 620 5.97 -3.45 -12.94
C HIS A 620 7.20 -3.64 -13.83
N ASN A 621 8.17 -2.76 -13.66
CA ASN A 621 9.47 -2.81 -14.30
C ASN A 621 10.53 -2.45 -13.26
N PHE A 622 11.72 -3.01 -13.43
CA PHE A 622 12.88 -2.71 -12.60
C PHE A 622 14.07 -2.50 -13.52
N LEU A 623 14.83 -1.44 -13.27
CA LEU A 623 16.17 -1.29 -13.82
C LEU A 623 17.20 -1.81 -12.81
N VAL A 624 18.31 -2.34 -13.32
CA VAL A 624 19.46 -2.77 -12.53
C VAL A 624 20.73 -2.74 -13.39
N GLU A 625 21.85 -2.33 -12.81
CA GLU A 625 23.17 -2.52 -13.41
C GLU A 625 23.66 -3.93 -13.08
N CYS A 626 24.16 -4.65 -14.08
CA CYS A 626 24.63 -6.01 -13.94
C CYS A 626 25.82 -6.27 -14.86
N GLY A 627 27.01 -6.36 -14.27
CA GLY A 627 28.22 -6.77 -15.00
C GLY A 627 28.65 -5.77 -16.09
N GLY A 628 28.40 -4.47 -15.88
CA GLY A 628 28.66 -3.41 -16.85
C GLY A 628 27.56 -3.23 -17.90
N GLU A 629 26.44 -3.93 -17.78
CA GLU A 629 25.28 -3.79 -18.67
C GLU A 629 24.06 -3.25 -17.90
N LEU A 630 23.26 -2.40 -18.55
CA LEU A 630 21.99 -1.95 -18.00
C LEU A 630 20.89 -2.96 -18.35
N ILE A 631 20.30 -3.59 -17.33
CA ILE A 631 19.25 -4.60 -17.48
C ILE A 631 17.91 -4.02 -17.03
N SER A 632 16.85 -4.36 -17.78
CA SER A 632 15.46 -4.10 -17.45
C SER A 632 14.67 -5.39 -17.30
N VAL A 633 13.97 -5.54 -16.18
CA VAL A 633 13.11 -6.69 -15.87
C VAL A 633 11.65 -6.25 -15.86
N PHE A 634 10.86 -6.78 -16.79
CA PHE A 634 9.44 -6.51 -16.92
C PHE A 634 8.61 -7.65 -16.35
N LEU A 635 7.64 -7.30 -15.50
CA LEU A 635 6.74 -8.27 -14.87
C LEU A 635 5.35 -8.18 -15.47
N GLY A 636 4.90 -9.31 -15.99
CA GLY A 636 3.53 -9.52 -16.40
C GLY A 636 2.55 -9.42 -15.23
N ARG A 637 1.29 -9.14 -15.57
CA ARG A 637 0.19 -9.08 -14.61
C ARG A 637 0.17 -10.31 -13.70
N ALA A 638 0.21 -10.09 -12.37
CA ALA A 638 0.26 -11.12 -11.34
C ALA A 638 1.45 -12.10 -11.45
N GLY A 639 2.56 -11.67 -12.07
CA GLY A 639 3.74 -12.50 -12.28
C GLY A 639 3.54 -13.62 -13.29
N LYS A 640 2.52 -13.58 -14.16
CA LYS A 640 2.29 -14.64 -15.16
C LYS A 640 3.46 -14.88 -16.12
N TRP A 641 4.31 -13.88 -16.28
CA TRP A 641 5.56 -13.96 -17.03
C TRP A 641 6.52 -12.92 -16.47
N VAL A 642 7.81 -13.16 -16.67
CA VAL A 642 8.91 -12.23 -16.38
C VAL A 642 9.81 -12.25 -17.59
N TYR A 643 10.08 -11.08 -18.18
CA TYR A 643 11.00 -10.95 -19.31
C TYR A 643 12.13 -9.99 -18.93
N VAL A 644 13.34 -10.36 -19.33
CA VAL A 644 14.57 -9.64 -19.04
C VAL A 644 15.15 -9.15 -20.35
N TYR A 645 15.52 -7.88 -20.39
CA TYR A 645 16.16 -7.26 -21.53
C TYR A 645 17.41 -6.53 -21.06
N LYS A 646 18.44 -6.52 -21.90
CA LYS A 646 19.61 -5.67 -21.72
C LYS A 646 19.57 -4.51 -22.72
N LEU A 647 20.09 -3.37 -22.31
CA LEU A 647 20.28 -2.25 -23.21
C LEU A 647 21.48 -2.55 -24.12
N ASN A 648 21.30 -2.41 -25.43
CA ASN A 648 22.44 -2.56 -26.34
C ASN A 648 23.46 -1.43 -26.13
N ASN A 649 24.73 -1.69 -26.45
CA ASN A 649 25.83 -0.75 -26.20
C ASN A 649 25.69 0.60 -26.92
N ASN A 650 24.89 0.66 -27.99
CA ASN A 650 24.61 1.89 -28.73
C ASN A 650 23.35 2.63 -28.21
N HIS A 651 22.73 2.15 -27.13
CA HIS A 651 21.52 2.69 -26.49
C HIS A 651 20.30 2.80 -27.42
N GLN A 652 20.28 2.07 -28.53
CA GLN A 652 19.21 2.16 -29.53
C GLN A 652 18.07 1.16 -29.32
N ALA A 653 18.29 0.05 -28.61
CA ALA A 653 17.29 -1.00 -28.47
C ALA A 653 17.48 -1.86 -27.21
N TRP A 654 16.37 -2.42 -26.76
CA TRP A 654 16.33 -3.48 -25.74
C TRP A 654 16.48 -4.85 -26.39
N GLU A 655 17.43 -5.65 -25.93
CA GLU A 655 17.70 -7.02 -26.40
C GLU A 655 17.28 -8.03 -25.34
N LYS A 656 16.43 -8.98 -25.71
CA LYS A 656 15.94 -10.00 -24.78
C LYS A 656 17.07 -10.96 -24.39
N VAL A 657 17.24 -11.20 -23.09
CA VAL A 657 18.26 -12.12 -22.57
C VAL A 657 17.63 -13.35 -21.95
N SER A 658 18.29 -14.50 -22.13
CA SER A 658 17.90 -15.79 -21.56
C SER A 658 18.72 -16.19 -20.33
N ASN A 659 19.83 -15.51 -20.08
CA ASN A 659 20.69 -15.71 -18.92
C ASN A 659 21.27 -14.37 -18.43
N LEU A 660 21.75 -14.37 -17.20
CA LEU A 660 22.34 -13.22 -16.51
C LEU A 660 23.87 -13.34 -16.36
N GLY A 661 24.53 -14.19 -17.15
CA GLY A 661 26.00 -14.32 -17.09
C GLY A 661 26.57 -14.74 -15.74
N GLY A 662 25.86 -15.56 -14.97
CA GLY A 662 26.29 -16.01 -13.63
C GLY A 662 25.90 -15.09 -12.48
N TYR A 663 25.09 -14.06 -12.73
CA TYR A 663 24.55 -13.18 -11.69
C TYR A 663 23.14 -13.61 -11.25
N ASP A 664 22.81 -13.29 -10.01
CA ASP A 664 21.44 -13.23 -9.49
C ASP A 664 21.04 -11.77 -9.28
N LEU A 665 19.76 -11.46 -9.55
CA LEU A 665 19.22 -10.10 -9.37
C LEU A 665 18.38 -10.04 -8.09
N TYR A 666 18.54 -8.95 -7.34
CA TYR A 666 17.76 -8.62 -6.15
C TYR A 666 17.05 -7.31 -6.42
N LEU A 667 15.77 -7.40 -6.75
CA LEU A 667 14.98 -6.28 -7.26
C LEU A 667 13.98 -5.81 -6.19
N ASN A 668 13.92 -4.50 -5.97
CA ASN A 668 12.96 -3.83 -5.11
C ASN A 668 12.78 -2.39 -5.64
N PRO A 669 11.57 -1.80 -5.56
CA PRO A 669 11.38 -0.39 -5.91
C PRO A 669 12.32 0.61 -5.25
N THR A 670 12.92 0.26 -4.10
CA THR A 670 13.85 1.11 -3.33
C THR A 670 15.32 0.69 -3.48
N SER A 671 15.60 -0.46 -4.09
CA SER A 671 16.95 -1.01 -4.23
C SER A 671 16.98 -2.12 -5.27
N SER A 672 17.77 -1.96 -6.32
CA SER A 672 18.03 -3.01 -7.30
C SER A 672 19.51 -3.27 -7.36
N SER A 673 19.93 -4.53 -7.23
CA SER A 673 21.34 -4.91 -7.34
C SER A 673 21.52 -6.28 -7.99
N ALA A 674 22.63 -6.46 -8.69
CA ALA A 674 23.06 -7.74 -9.24
C ALA A 674 24.26 -8.27 -8.45
N MET A 675 24.25 -9.54 -8.09
CA MET A 675 25.36 -10.16 -7.35
C MET A 675 25.85 -11.43 -8.06
N PRO A 676 27.17 -11.67 -8.10
CA PRO A 676 27.72 -12.92 -8.59
C PRO A 676 27.10 -14.09 -7.82
N SER A 677 26.72 -15.14 -8.54
CA SER A 677 26.07 -16.31 -7.98
C SER A 677 27.05 -17.45 -7.81
N SER A 678 27.04 -18.08 -6.63
CA SER A 678 27.80 -19.31 -6.37
C SER A 678 27.17 -20.56 -7.01
N SER A 679 25.93 -20.47 -7.51
CA SER A 679 25.17 -21.62 -8.04
C SER A 679 24.72 -21.43 -9.49
N GLY A 680 25.50 -20.70 -10.30
CA GLY A 680 25.26 -20.55 -11.75
C GLY A 680 24.37 -19.37 -12.17
N GLY A 681 23.79 -18.63 -11.23
CA GLY A 681 23.02 -17.41 -11.50
C GLY A 681 21.57 -17.65 -11.95
N ASN A 682 21.01 -16.68 -12.68
CA ASN A 682 19.69 -16.76 -13.34
C ASN A 682 18.47 -16.75 -12.39
N ARG A 683 18.65 -16.34 -11.13
CA ARG A 683 17.56 -16.14 -10.18
C ARG A 683 17.29 -14.66 -10.00
N ILE A 684 16.00 -14.32 -9.92
CA ILE A 684 15.52 -12.95 -9.73
C ILE A 684 14.68 -12.93 -8.47
N TYR A 685 15.21 -12.33 -7.41
CA TYR A 685 14.58 -12.18 -6.11
C TYR A 685 13.77 -10.89 -6.04
N PHE A 686 12.56 -11.00 -5.49
CA PHE A 686 11.64 -9.88 -5.26
C PHE A 686 11.31 -9.79 -3.76
N PRO A 687 10.78 -8.66 -3.25
CA PRO A 687 10.37 -8.50 -1.85
C PRO A 687 9.07 -9.24 -1.54
N LEU A 688 9.00 -10.51 -1.92
CA LEU A 688 7.82 -11.36 -1.87
C LEU A 688 8.11 -12.58 -0.99
N LEU A 689 7.20 -12.86 -0.06
CA LEU A 689 7.24 -14.05 0.79
C LEU A 689 6.02 -14.95 0.53
N ARG A 690 6.22 -16.27 0.61
CA ARG A 690 5.14 -17.25 0.73
C ARG A 690 5.33 -18.04 2.02
N GLY A 691 4.47 -17.76 2.99
CA GLY A 691 4.79 -18.16 4.36
C GLY A 691 6.04 -17.40 4.81
N THR A 692 7.09 -18.14 5.14
CA THR A 692 8.36 -17.59 5.64
C THR A 692 9.45 -17.58 4.57
N ASN A 693 9.17 -18.18 3.41
CA ASN A 693 10.15 -18.38 2.35
C ASN A 693 10.15 -17.23 1.35
N ILE A 694 11.33 -16.83 0.89
CA ILE A 694 11.50 -15.83 -0.16
C ILE A 694 11.07 -16.42 -1.50
N VAL A 695 10.32 -15.64 -2.27
CA VAL A 695 9.91 -15.97 -3.62
C VAL A 695 10.92 -15.41 -4.62
N TYR A 696 11.38 -16.27 -5.53
CA TYR A 696 12.23 -15.86 -6.65
C TYR A 696 11.73 -16.43 -7.96
N PHE A 697 12.05 -15.76 -9.06
CA PHE A 697 11.82 -16.26 -10.41
C PHE A 697 13.10 -16.93 -10.93
N SER A 698 12.98 -18.15 -11.44
CA SER A 698 14.09 -18.86 -12.10
C SER A 698 13.94 -18.69 -13.61
N MET A 699 14.93 -18.06 -14.25
CA MET A 699 14.91 -17.90 -15.71
C MET A 699 15.06 -19.25 -16.43
N GLU A 700 15.72 -20.22 -15.80
CA GLU A 700 15.89 -21.58 -16.36
C GLU A 700 14.57 -22.33 -16.47
N THR A 701 13.74 -22.26 -15.43
CA THR A 701 12.45 -22.98 -15.39
C THR A 701 11.28 -22.13 -15.91
N GLY A 702 11.45 -20.81 -16.02
CA GLY A 702 10.40 -19.86 -16.37
C GLY A 702 9.28 -19.78 -15.32
N LYS A 703 9.57 -20.14 -14.05
CA LYS A 703 8.59 -20.24 -12.97
C LYS A 703 9.05 -19.56 -11.68
N TRP A 704 8.10 -19.33 -10.80
CA TRP A 704 8.34 -18.86 -9.43
C TRP A 704 8.65 -20.05 -8.52
N HIS A 705 9.68 -19.90 -7.69
CA HIS A 705 10.11 -20.87 -6.69
C HIS A 705 10.20 -20.22 -5.32
N PHE A 706 10.33 -21.05 -4.28
CA PHE A 706 10.38 -20.62 -2.89
C PHE A 706 11.60 -21.28 -2.24
N SER A 707 12.41 -20.52 -1.49
CA SER A 707 13.66 -21.03 -0.90
C SER A 707 13.47 -22.38 -0.18
N GLY A 708 12.48 -22.51 0.71
CA GLY A 708 12.22 -23.74 1.46
C GLY A 708 11.61 -24.95 0.71
N SER A 709 11.33 -24.90 -0.61
CA SER A 709 10.80 -26.05 -1.36
C SER A 709 11.30 -26.03 -2.80
N GLN A 710 12.24 -26.94 -3.13
CA GLN A 710 12.75 -27.08 -4.50
C GLN A 710 11.75 -27.73 -5.47
N GLN A 711 10.67 -28.33 -4.97
CA GLN A 711 9.65 -29.01 -5.78
C GLN A 711 8.40 -28.15 -6.01
N ASP A 712 8.10 -27.19 -5.12
CA ASP A 712 6.95 -26.30 -5.28
C ASP A 712 7.29 -25.12 -6.19
N SER A 713 6.82 -25.18 -7.43
CA SER A 713 6.86 -24.05 -8.36
C SER A 713 5.46 -23.50 -8.64
N SER A 714 5.37 -22.21 -8.93
CA SER A 714 4.13 -21.52 -9.28
C SER A 714 4.28 -20.78 -10.60
N SER A 715 3.18 -20.65 -11.35
CA SER A 715 3.09 -19.84 -12.57
C SER A 715 2.61 -18.41 -12.31
N HIS A 716 2.31 -18.07 -11.06
CA HIS A 716 1.78 -16.75 -10.68
C HIS A 716 2.13 -16.38 -9.23
N LEU A 717 1.95 -15.10 -8.89
CA LEU A 717 2.21 -14.53 -7.57
C LEU A 717 0.97 -14.40 -6.66
N TYR A 718 -0.16 -15.03 -6.97
CA TYR A 718 -1.31 -14.96 -6.06
C TYR A 718 -1.03 -15.62 -4.71
N GLY A 719 -1.44 -14.96 -3.62
CA GLY A 719 -1.24 -15.44 -2.25
C GLY A 719 0.17 -15.22 -1.69
N THR A 720 1.09 -14.59 -2.44
CA THR A 720 2.36 -14.12 -1.88
C THR A 720 2.14 -12.80 -1.14
N ARG A 721 2.87 -12.61 -0.03
CA ARG A 721 2.96 -11.37 0.74
C ARG A 721 4.05 -10.49 0.16
N TRP A 722 3.72 -9.25 -0.16
CA TRP A 722 4.68 -8.22 -0.51
C TRP A 722 4.85 -7.27 0.67
N TYR A 723 6.07 -6.85 0.97
CA TYR A 723 6.39 -5.80 1.94
C TYR A 723 6.74 -4.51 1.19
N PRO A 724 5.83 -3.52 1.11
CA PRO A 724 6.08 -2.32 0.32
C PRO A 724 7.15 -1.40 0.91
N ASN A 725 7.21 -1.31 2.24
CA ASN A 725 8.26 -0.58 2.96
C ASN A 725 9.47 -1.51 3.20
N SER A 726 10.12 -1.99 2.14
CA SER A 726 11.27 -2.90 2.25
C SER A 726 12.38 -2.50 1.29
N CYS A 727 13.58 -3.01 1.52
CA CYS A 727 14.69 -2.94 0.58
C CYS A 727 15.56 -4.20 0.66
N TRP A 728 16.35 -4.44 -0.37
CA TRP A 728 17.52 -5.31 -0.33
C TRP A 728 18.71 -4.50 0.15
N ILE A 729 19.32 -4.93 1.25
CA ILE A 729 20.45 -4.26 1.84
C ILE A 729 21.61 -5.24 2.01
N LYS A 730 22.74 -4.89 1.41
CA LYS A 730 23.99 -5.59 1.67
C LYS A 730 24.70 -4.87 2.82
N PRO A 731 25.18 -5.59 3.85
CA PRO A 731 26.11 -5.03 4.80
C PRO A 731 27.40 -4.63 4.06
N CYS A 732 27.55 -3.33 3.78
CA CYS A 732 28.79 -2.75 3.27
C CYS A 732 29.56 -2.23 4.48
N TRP A 733 30.61 -2.97 4.84
CA TRP A 733 31.37 -2.82 6.07
C TRP A 733 32.41 -1.71 5.94
#